data_AF-A0A3N5TG55-F1
#
_entry.id   AF-A0A3N5TG55-F1
#
_cell.length_a   1.000
_cell.length_b   1.000
_cell.length_c   1.000
_cell.angle_alpha   90.00
_cell.angle_beta   90.00
_cell.angle_gamma   90.00
#
_symmetry.space_group_name_H-M   'P 1'
#
loop_
_entity.id
_entity.type
_entity.pdbx_description
1 polymer ?
#
loop_
_entity_poly.entity_id
_entity_poly.type
_entity_poly.pdbx_seq_one_letter_code
_entity_poly.pdbx_strand_id
1 'polypeptide(L)'
;EAGQHLEELLNAHSQTLERSLQLLEEKSALFSRRIQSAWKAHVLDEFAGIEVRELLDWLVENLHREDTVEALLRSYLSVFVKHQPQYQPEACTVVSGSSRSALGILGFHCGITEVVIPDLSWSYEQCFPKVHAVPLTESLELDAEAIIAKVEDLCRRDPAWQQRGAVALNNPHNATGRVFQQEAVQRLIAYCLEHNIYIIDDLAYQNVAPVDDLPEIKTIRQLASELVWLGVADELHADRVITVHSMSKTDCLAGARLAVVEIRDEALRQRFEEINAQIRPNIAAVLICYLFYRGTTQAVRTYWHLRNRIFKERTRALLAAVENLPPDRNPFGLVIIPPVGSMYPLLHVNMLPAGLSLDWLSASLARRGIGLLPLATFARTEKGFETGRTTFRLTLGGVDNAETLLAKTRRLLIDLNRLIANEDARYNRKQLSFRTTDSAGVRSSELAHAIDTVTERILHQAVSSRACRRLMAMPLLDSEQVRRDFMQRYAPERLDLFRTRLLDRALVNDELMRQALGDGGKRLAERLEREFMKDSLPRRQELFRLRSYDRTVHPTQMYSLQAELALDAILKALIAGQRVAPTLIEQAAQELLKEYLGLNVSVSSRQEADEILLDLAALTAGEQYTELFTDTTLTSFLSFWSDWDGSNRPSGQGHQLAAAVVMENVRRMANILGMLRQVAPDITVSPDLLSELDRL
;
A
#
# COMPACT_ATOMS: atom_id res chain seq x y z
N GLU A 1 49.93 -30.89 -38.38
CA GLU A 1 48.47 -30.71 -38.42
C GLU A 1 47.94 -29.92 -37.21
N ALA A 2 48.28 -30.26 -35.96
CA ALA A 2 47.78 -29.50 -34.79
C ALA A 2 48.25 -28.02 -34.69
N GLY A 3 49.45 -27.68 -35.20
CA GLY A 3 49.99 -26.31 -35.16
C GLY A 3 49.31 -25.34 -36.14
N GLN A 4 48.96 -25.80 -37.35
CA GLN A 4 48.29 -24.97 -38.36
C GLN A 4 46.85 -24.62 -37.97
N HIS A 5 46.15 -25.51 -37.28
CA HIS A 5 44.78 -25.26 -36.83
C HIS A 5 44.72 -24.22 -35.70
N LEU A 6 45.74 -24.17 -34.83
CA LEU A 6 45.85 -23.18 -33.77
C LEU A 6 46.14 -21.78 -34.34
N GLU A 7 46.97 -21.70 -35.38
CA GLU A 7 47.31 -20.46 -36.07
C GLU A 7 46.10 -19.88 -36.83
N GLU A 8 45.29 -20.73 -37.46
CA GLU A 8 44.03 -20.33 -38.12
C GLU A 8 43.00 -19.82 -37.10
N LEU A 9 42.86 -20.47 -35.95
CA LEU A 9 41.96 -20.03 -34.87
C LEU A 9 42.41 -18.70 -34.27
N LEU A 10 43.71 -18.50 -34.04
CA LEU A 10 44.26 -17.25 -33.53
C LEU A 10 44.07 -16.10 -34.52
N ASN A 11 44.27 -16.34 -35.82
CA ASN A 11 44.04 -15.34 -36.86
C ASN A 11 42.56 -14.98 -37.01
N ALA A 12 41.65 -15.96 -36.95
CA ALA A 12 40.21 -15.72 -36.98
C ALA A 12 39.75 -14.91 -35.75
N HIS A 13 40.31 -15.19 -34.58
CA HIS A 13 40.00 -14.44 -33.36
C HIS A 13 40.55 -13.01 -33.42
N SER A 14 41.78 -12.82 -33.94
CA SER A 14 42.38 -11.50 -34.14
C SER A 14 41.59 -10.63 -35.12
N GLN A 15 41.15 -11.20 -36.24
CA GLN A 15 40.31 -10.48 -37.23
C GLN A 15 38.93 -10.11 -36.67
N THR A 16 38.36 -10.95 -35.80
CA THR A 16 37.09 -10.66 -35.12
C THR A 16 37.25 -9.53 -34.11
N LEU A 17 38.38 -9.50 -33.40
CA LEU A 17 38.75 -8.44 -32.46
C LEU A 17 39.01 -7.12 -33.18
N GLU A 18 39.74 -7.12 -34.29
CA GLU A 18 39.99 -5.93 -35.11
C GLU A 18 38.69 -5.35 -35.67
N ARG A 19 37.78 -6.20 -36.20
CA ARG A 19 36.46 -5.74 -36.64
C ARG A 19 35.63 -5.13 -35.50
N SER A 20 35.70 -5.73 -34.31
CA SER A 20 34.97 -5.23 -33.13
C SER A 20 35.53 -3.89 -32.66
N LEU A 21 36.86 -3.73 -32.67
CA LEU A 21 37.56 -2.48 -32.37
C LEU A 21 37.25 -1.38 -33.40
N GLN A 22 37.25 -1.73 -34.69
CA GLN A 22 36.95 -0.79 -35.76
C GLN A 22 35.48 -0.33 -35.73
N LEU A 23 34.55 -1.23 -35.42
CA LEU A 23 33.15 -0.88 -35.16
C LEU A 23 32.99 0.00 -33.91
N LEU A 24 33.80 -0.23 -32.86
CA LEU A 24 33.85 0.60 -31.66
C LEU A 24 34.38 2.02 -31.97
N GLU A 25 35.43 2.13 -32.78
CA GLU A 25 35.99 3.41 -33.22
C GLU A 25 35.02 4.18 -34.13
N GLU A 26 34.40 3.52 -35.09
CA GLU A 26 33.39 4.13 -35.96
C GLU A 26 32.16 4.60 -35.16
N LYS A 27 31.70 3.81 -34.18
CA LYS A 27 30.62 4.19 -33.26
C LYS A 27 31.02 5.32 -32.31
N SER A 28 32.25 5.32 -31.81
CA SER A 28 32.81 6.39 -30.97
C SER A 28 32.96 7.70 -31.75
N ALA A 29 33.36 7.63 -33.02
CA ALA A 29 33.40 8.77 -33.93
C ALA A 29 32.00 9.31 -34.25
N LEU A 30 31.00 8.43 -34.43
CA LEU A 30 29.60 8.81 -34.58
C LEU A 30 29.04 9.48 -33.32
N PHE A 31 29.38 8.97 -32.14
CA PHE A 31 29.04 9.57 -30.84
C PHE A 31 29.68 10.95 -30.67
N SER A 32 30.97 11.08 -31.00
CA SER A 32 31.67 12.37 -30.98
C SER A 32 31.08 13.37 -31.96
N ARG A 33 30.66 12.92 -33.16
CA ARG A 33 29.94 13.74 -34.14
C ARG A 33 28.53 14.11 -33.66
N ARG A 34 27.83 13.23 -32.95
CA ARG A 34 26.52 13.50 -32.34
C ARG A 34 26.61 14.49 -31.18
N ILE A 35 27.62 14.37 -30.34
CA ILE A 35 27.94 15.38 -29.34
C ILE A 35 28.25 16.70 -30.04
N GLN A 36 29.10 16.70 -31.07
CA GLN A 36 29.40 17.90 -31.84
C GLN A 36 28.20 18.47 -32.62
N SER A 37 27.23 17.66 -33.04
CA SER A 37 26.02 18.13 -33.72
C SER A 37 24.91 18.56 -32.76
N ALA A 38 24.80 17.93 -31.58
CA ALA A 38 23.98 18.41 -30.48
C ALA A 38 24.51 19.75 -29.94
N TRP A 39 25.84 19.92 -29.95
CA TRP A 39 26.49 21.21 -29.74
C TRP A 39 26.28 22.20 -30.88
N LYS A 40 25.60 21.88 -32.00
CA LYS A 40 25.32 22.86 -33.06
C LYS A 40 23.93 23.49 -32.98
N ALA A 41 23.06 23.01 -32.10
CA ALA A 41 21.81 23.69 -31.72
C ALA A 41 22.03 24.40 -30.37
N HIS A 42 22.70 25.56 -30.38
CA HIS A 42 22.97 26.29 -29.14
C HIS A 42 21.73 27.03 -28.65
N VAL A 43 21.09 26.55 -27.58
CA VAL A 43 20.44 27.45 -26.63
C VAL A 43 21.55 28.35 -26.08
N LEU A 44 21.54 29.62 -26.48
CA LEU A 44 22.61 30.56 -26.20
C LEU A 44 22.46 31.09 -24.76
N ASP A 45 23.55 31.06 -23.98
CA ASP A 45 23.60 31.76 -22.69
C ASP A 45 23.81 33.26 -22.97
N GLU A 46 22.71 34.00 -23.01
CA GLU A 46 22.67 35.41 -23.36
C GLU A 46 23.39 36.28 -22.31
N PHE A 47 23.57 35.76 -21.10
CA PHE A 47 24.19 36.46 -19.98
C PHE A 47 25.60 35.95 -19.65
N ALA A 48 26.18 35.06 -20.47
CA ALA A 48 27.48 34.43 -20.24
C ALA A 48 28.63 35.42 -19.99
N GLY A 49 28.57 36.60 -20.61
CA GLY A 49 29.59 37.65 -20.51
C GLY A 49 29.31 38.74 -19.45
N ILE A 50 28.16 38.72 -18.79
CA ILE A 50 27.74 39.78 -17.85
C ILE A 50 28.13 39.40 -16.43
N GLU A 51 28.77 40.29 -15.68
CA GLU A 51 29.12 40.00 -14.28
C GLU A 51 27.85 39.86 -13.40
N VAL A 52 27.93 39.06 -12.33
CA VAL A 52 26.73 38.71 -11.52
C VAL A 52 26.01 39.95 -10.96
N ARG A 53 26.76 40.97 -10.52
CA ARG A 53 26.19 42.23 -10.00
C ARG A 53 25.47 43.01 -11.10
N GLU A 54 26.11 43.14 -12.26
CA GLU A 54 25.54 43.83 -13.42
C GLU A 54 24.28 43.12 -13.92
N LEU A 55 24.29 41.78 -13.93
CA LEU A 55 23.12 40.98 -14.30
C LEU A 55 21.96 41.20 -13.32
N LEU A 56 22.23 41.26 -12.01
CA LEU A 56 21.21 41.52 -11.01
C LEU A 56 20.57 42.90 -11.21
N ASP A 57 21.38 43.95 -11.36
CA ASP A 57 20.90 45.32 -11.57
C ASP A 57 20.09 45.41 -12.88
N TRP A 58 20.61 44.83 -13.96
CA TRP A 58 19.93 44.81 -15.26
C TRP A 58 18.60 44.04 -15.22
N LEU A 59 18.54 42.90 -14.54
CA LEU A 59 17.30 42.15 -14.37
C LEU A 59 16.28 42.97 -13.56
N VAL A 60 16.67 43.57 -12.44
CA VAL A 60 15.77 44.40 -11.62
C VAL A 60 15.07 45.48 -12.47
N GLU A 61 15.80 46.09 -13.41
CA GLU A 61 15.26 47.10 -14.32
C GLU A 61 14.36 46.52 -15.42
N ASN A 62 14.63 45.30 -15.90
CA ASN A 62 14.01 44.74 -17.12
C ASN A 62 13.04 43.56 -16.89
N LEU A 63 12.86 43.08 -15.66
CA LEU A 63 12.01 41.93 -15.30
C LEU A 63 10.53 42.03 -15.71
N HIS A 64 10.06 43.24 -16.02
CA HIS A 64 8.70 43.49 -16.50
C HIS A 64 8.51 43.13 -17.98
N ARG A 65 9.59 42.88 -18.72
CA ARG A 65 9.56 42.54 -20.14
C ARG A 65 9.61 41.02 -20.33
N GLU A 66 8.74 40.49 -21.19
CA GLU A 66 8.63 39.05 -21.45
C GLU A 66 9.91 38.49 -22.11
N ASP A 67 10.50 39.22 -23.04
CA ASP A 67 11.74 38.84 -23.72
C ASP A 67 12.91 38.60 -22.74
N THR A 68 12.97 39.39 -21.68
CA THR A 68 13.97 39.29 -20.61
C THR A 68 13.77 38.03 -19.77
N VAL A 69 12.52 37.68 -19.47
CA VAL A 69 12.18 36.45 -18.75
C VAL A 69 12.54 35.22 -19.59
N GLU A 70 12.18 35.23 -20.87
CA GLU A 70 12.52 34.14 -21.78
C GLU A 70 14.03 33.97 -21.96
N ALA A 71 14.77 35.08 -22.10
CA ALA A 71 16.24 35.08 -22.16
C ALA A 71 16.86 34.39 -20.94
N LEU A 72 16.33 34.64 -19.74
CA LEU A 72 16.80 34.01 -18.50
C LEU A 72 16.46 32.53 -18.44
N LEU A 73 15.26 32.13 -18.89
CA LEU A 73 14.86 30.72 -18.97
C LEU A 73 15.76 29.95 -19.95
N ARG A 74 16.02 30.51 -21.15
CA ARG A 74 16.94 29.93 -22.15
C ARG A 74 18.36 29.83 -21.61
N SER A 75 18.87 30.92 -21.02
CA SER A 75 20.22 30.95 -20.44
C SER A 75 20.37 29.93 -19.31
N TYR A 76 19.35 29.77 -18.46
CA TYR A 76 19.29 28.73 -17.44
C TYR A 76 19.35 27.32 -18.03
N LEU A 77 18.51 27.01 -19.03
CA LEU A 77 18.52 25.70 -19.68
C LEU A 77 19.89 25.41 -20.34
N SER A 78 20.49 26.41 -20.98
CA SER A 78 21.82 26.29 -21.59
C SER A 78 22.88 25.86 -20.58
N VAL A 79 22.97 26.57 -19.45
CA VAL A 79 23.95 26.21 -18.40
C VAL A 79 23.57 24.92 -17.69
N PHE A 80 22.29 24.60 -17.50
CA PHE A 80 21.84 23.36 -16.89
C PHE A 80 22.25 22.13 -17.71
N VAL A 81 21.96 22.12 -19.02
CA VAL A 81 22.28 20.99 -19.90
C VAL A 81 23.79 20.79 -20.05
N LYS A 82 24.61 21.85 -19.90
CA LYS A 82 26.07 21.70 -19.82
C LYS A 82 26.52 20.77 -18.68
N HIS A 83 25.79 20.75 -17.56
CA HIS A 83 26.05 19.82 -16.45
C HIS A 83 25.25 18.52 -16.56
N GLN A 84 24.27 18.45 -17.46
CA GLN A 84 23.41 17.30 -17.72
C GLN A 84 23.39 16.96 -19.23
N PRO A 85 24.53 16.57 -19.82
CA PRO A 85 24.70 16.43 -21.27
C PRO A 85 23.85 15.32 -21.90
N GLN A 86 23.21 14.48 -21.09
CA GLN A 86 22.27 13.46 -21.55
C GLN A 86 20.94 14.03 -22.06
N TYR A 87 20.61 15.29 -21.73
CA TYR A 87 19.37 15.93 -22.15
C TYR A 87 19.51 16.66 -23.48
N GLN A 88 18.42 16.70 -24.25
CA GLN A 88 18.31 17.54 -25.44
C GLN A 88 17.74 18.92 -25.05
N PRO A 89 18.49 20.02 -25.24
CA PRO A 89 18.04 21.36 -24.84
C PRO A 89 16.67 21.75 -25.39
N GLU A 90 16.38 21.37 -26.63
CA GLU A 90 15.15 21.70 -27.36
C GLU A 90 13.93 20.94 -26.83
N ALA A 91 14.17 19.81 -26.17
CA ALA A 91 13.16 18.99 -25.52
C ALA A 91 12.98 19.34 -24.03
N CYS A 92 13.72 20.33 -23.51
CA CYS A 92 13.69 20.71 -22.11
C CYS A 92 12.76 21.91 -21.85
N THR A 93 11.95 21.79 -20.80
CA THR A 93 11.08 22.87 -20.32
C THR A 93 11.35 23.14 -18.84
N VAL A 94 11.47 24.42 -18.46
CA VAL A 94 11.57 24.85 -17.07
C VAL A 94 10.17 24.86 -16.45
N VAL A 95 10.03 24.23 -15.27
CA VAL A 95 8.78 24.16 -14.53
C VAL A 95 8.94 24.88 -13.19
N SER A 96 8.07 25.86 -12.95
CA SER A 96 7.98 26.55 -11.66
C SER A 96 7.18 25.70 -10.67
N GLY A 97 7.86 24.74 -10.07
CA GLY A 97 7.34 23.79 -9.09
C GLY A 97 8.37 22.71 -8.76
N SER A 98 8.00 21.74 -7.92
CA SER A 98 8.83 20.53 -7.73
C SER A 98 8.45 19.44 -8.75
N SER A 99 9.06 18.24 -8.67
CA SER A 99 8.63 17.07 -9.46
C SER A 99 7.11 16.88 -9.45
N ARG A 100 6.46 17.05 -8.29
CA ARG A 100 4.99 16.98 -8.16
C ARG A 100 4.23 17.89 -9.15
N SER A 101 4.71 19.09 -9.41
CA SER A 101 4.04 20.03 -10.33
C SER A 101 4.15 19.54 -11.77
N ALA A 102 5.35 19.16 -12.20
CA ALA A 102 5.58 18.59 -13.53
C ALA A 102 4.78 17.30 -13.75
N LEU A 103 4.86 16.37 -12.80
CA LEU A 103 4.12 15.11 -12.85
C LEU A 103 2.59 15.33 -12.82
N GLY A 104 2.11 16.31 -12.06
CA GLY A 104 0.70 16.70 -12.04
C GLY A 104 0.21 17.25 -13.37
N ILE A 105 1.02 18.06 -14.06
CA ILE A 105 0.71 18.53 -15.42
C ILE A 105 0.59 17.33 -16.36
N LEU A 106 1.56 16.41 -16.33
CA LEU A 106 1.54 15.20 -17.14
C LEU A 106 0.28 14.36 -16.91
N GLY A 107 -0.05 14.12 -15.63
CA GLY A 107 -1.10 13.18 -15.25
C GLY A 107 -2.53 13.72 -15.41
N PHE A 108 -2.76 14.98 -15.05
CA PHE A 108 -4.11 15.57 -15.09
C PHE A 108 -4.41 16.33 -16.37
N HIS A 109 -3.39 16.73 -17.15
CA HIS A 109 -3.58 17.65 -18.28
C HIS A 109 -2.99 17.16 -19.61
N CYS A 110 -2.01 16.23 -19.62
CA CYS A 110 -1.33 15.84 -20.86
C CYS A 110 -1.65 14.43 -21.39
N GLY A 111 -2.49 13.67 -20.67
CA GLY A 111 -3.04 12.39 -21.13
C GLY A 111 -2.44 11.12 -20.48
N ILE A 112 -1.42 11.25 -19.62
CA ILE A 112 -0.87 10.10 -18.87
C ILE A 112 -1.74 9.86 -17.63
N THR A 113 -2.94 9.34 -17.81
CA THR A 113 -3.94 9.23 -16.73
C THR A 113 -3.69 8.11 -15.71
N GLU A 114 -2.88 7.10 -16.06
CA GLU A 114 -2.58 5.98 -15.18
C GLU A 114 -1.07 5.70 -15.09
N VAL A 115 -0.56 5.39 -13.90
CA VAL A 115 0.84 5.00 -13.73
C VAL A 115 1.01 3.70 -12.93
N VAL A 116 2.00 2.90 -13.31
CA VAL A 116 2.51 1.78 -12.51
C VAL A 116 3.78 2.22 -11.79
N ILE A 117 3.85 1.98 -10.48
CA ILE A 117 4.97 2.40 -9.63
C ILE A 117 5.43 1.27 -8.69
N PRO A 118 6.69 1.27 -8.24
CA PRO A 118 7.08 0.47 -7.08
C PRO A 118 6.32 0.95 -5.82
N ASP A 119 5.86 0.01 -5.01
CA ASP A 119 5.24 0.30 -3.72
C ASP A 119 6.24 0.94 -2.75
N LEU A 120 5.75 1.52 -1.65
CA LEU A 120 6.54 2.36 -0.74
C LEU A 120 7.10 3.62 -1.41
N SER A 121 6.60 3.97 -2.60
CA SER A 121 6.84 5.25 -3.26
C SER A 121 6.16 6.39 -2.52
N TRP A 122 6.63 7.61 -2.78
CA TRP A 122 5.91 8.82 -2.41
C TRP A 122 4.56 8.93 -3.16
N SER A 123 3.71 9.85 -2.71
CA SER A 123 2.31 9.96 -3.11
C SER A 123 2.08 10.40 -4.57
N TYR A 124 2.31 9.50 -5.53
CA TYR A 124 2.02 9.71 -6.95
C TYR A 124 0.53 9.91 -7.25
N GLU A 125 -0.36 9.52 -6.33
CA GLU A 125 -1.81 9.75 -6.43
C GLU A 125 -2.17 11.25 -6.44
N GLN A 126 -1.23 12.11 -6.00
CA GLN A 126 -1.37 13.57 -6.10
C GLN A 126 -1.00 14.12 -7.48
N CYS A 127 -0.45 13.28 -8.36
CA CYS A 127 0.04 13.66 -9.68
C CYS A 127 -0.75 12.98 -10.81
N PHE A 128 -1.33 11.81 -10.53
CA PHE A 128 -1.98 10.97 -11.52
C PHE A 128 -3.37 10.54 -11.06
N PRO A 129 -4.39 10.57 -11.94
CA PRO A 129 -5.74 10.11 -11.62
C PRO A 129 -5.82 8.69 -11.06
N LYS A 130 -4.94 7.79 -11.53
CA LYS A 130 -4.91 6.39 -11.10
C LYS A 130 -3.48 5.87 -10.98
N VAL A 131 -3.21 5.17 -9.89
CA VAL A 131 -1.90 4.61 -9.56
C VAL A 131 -2.05 3.12 -9.28
N HIS A 132 -1.16 2.31 -9.85
CA HIS A 132 -1.03 0.89 -9.61
C HIS A 132 0.32 0.63 -8.93
N ALA A 133 0.31 0.29 -7.65
CA ALA A 133 1.52 -0.03 -6.92
C ALA A 133 1.87 -1.52 -7.05
N VAL A 134 3.15 -1.82 -7.26
CA VAL A 134 3.70 -3.17 -7.32
C VAL A 134 4.68 -3.35 -6.16
N PRO A 135 4.53 -4.40 -5.33
CA PRO A 135 5.41 -4.58 -4.17
C PRO A 135 6.89 -4.62 -4.54
N LEU A 136 7.75 -4.07 -3.67
CA LEU A 136 9.19 -4.30 -3.74
C LEU A 136 9.54 -5.75 -3.35
N THR A 137 10.77 -6.15 -3.65
CA THR A 137 11.34 -7.40 -3.11
C THR A 137 11.53 -7.30 -1.59
N GLU A 138 11.83 -8.42 -0.92
CA GLU A 138 12.12 -8.43 0.52
C GLU A 138 13.34 -7.56 0.90
N SER A 139 14.29 -7.41 -0.03
CA SER A 139 15.45 -6.53 0.14
C SER A 139 15.17 -5.07 -0.23
N LEU A 140 13.91 -4.70 -0.45
CA LEU A 140 13.46 -3.38 -0.90
C LEU A 140 13.99 -2.98 -2.28
N GLU A 141 14.28 -3.95 -3.14
CA GLU A 141 14.70 -3.73 -4.54
C GLU A 141 13.50 -3.70 -5.48
N LEU A 142 13.72 -3.17 -6.68
CA LEU A 142 12.74 -3.13 -7.76
C LEU A 142 12.44 -4.54 -8.25
N ASP A 143 11.16 -4.93 -8.22
CA ASP A 143 10.68 -6.15 -8.86
C ASP A 143 10.23 -5.83 -10.30
N ALA A 144 11.20 -5.85 -11.22
CA ALA A 144 10.96 -5.51 -12.62
C ALA A 144 9.95 -6.47 -13.28
N GLU A 145 10.01 -7.77 -12.96
CA GLU A 145 9.10 -8.77 -13.51
C GLU A 145 7.67 -8.55 -13.05
N ALA A 146 7.46 -8.26 -11.76
CA ALA A 146 6.12 -7.98 -11.26
C ALA A 146 5.54 -6.69 -11.87
N ILE A 147 6.37 -5.67 -12.12
CA ILE A 147 5.94 -4.45 -12.82
C ILE A 147 5.55 -4.76 -14.26
N ILE A 148 6.38 -5.50 -14.98
CA ILE A 148 6.09 -5.94 -16.36
C ILE A 148 4.77 -6.72 -16.39
N ALA A 149 4.61 -7.73 -15.54
CA ALA A 149 3.39 -8.52 -15.45
C ALA A 149 2.14 -7.67 -15.14
N LYS A 150 2.29 -6.64 -14.30
CA LYS A 150 1.20 -5.70 -14.02
C LYS A 150 0.83 -4.86 -15.25
N VAL A 151 1.82 -4.39 -15.99
CA VAL A 151 1.61 -3.63 -17.22
C VAL A 151 0.95 -4.50 -18.30
N GLU A 152 1.39 -5.73 -18.47
CA GLU A 152 0.77 -6.71 -19.39
C GLU A 152 -0.69 -6.97 -19.06
N ASP A 153 -1.00 -7.16 -17.78
CA ASP A 153 -2.36 -7.33 -17.30
C ASP A 153 -3.25 -6.12 -17.61
N LEU A 154 -2.74 -4.90 -17.43
CA LEU A 154 -3.46 -3.68 -17.78
C LEU A 154 -3.71 -3.59 -19.29
N CYS A 155 -2.69 -3.84 -20.11
CA CYS A 155 -2.81 -3.83 -21.58
C CYS A 155 -3.77 -4.92 -22.09
N ARG A 156 -3.79 -6.09 -21.44
CA ARG A 156 -4.70 -7.20 -21.81
C ARG A 156 -6.16 -6.85 -21.51
N ARG A 157 -6.42 -6.17 -20.39
CA ARG A 157 -7.77 -5.74 -20.00
C ARG A 157 -8.26 -4.54 -20.82
N ASP A 158 -7.35 -3.64 -21.15
CA ASP A 158 -7.62 -2.46 -21.97
C ASP A 158 -6.45 -2.22 -22.94
N PRO A 159 -6.58 -2.63 -24.21
CA PRO A 159 -5.55 -2.39 -25.23
C PRO A 159 -5.22 -0.91 -25.45
N ALA A 160 -6.13 0.02 -25.13
CA ALA A 160 -5.88 1.45 -25.23
C ALA A 160 -5.06 2.00 -24.05
N TRP A 161 -4.77 1.19 -23.03
CA TRP A 161 -4.00 1.61 -21.86
C TRP A 161 -2.62 2.17 -22.23
N GLN A 162 -1.95 1.60 -23.23
CA GLN A 162 -0.62 2.05 -23.70
C GLN A 162 -0.59 3.52 -24.15
N GLN A 163 -1.73 4.07 -24.59
CA GLN A 163 -1.82 5.46 -25.05
C GLN A 163 -1.92 6.47 -23.90
N ARG A 164 -2.26 5.99 -22.70
CA ARG A 164 -2.60 6.82 -21.52
C ARG A 164 -1.93 6.36 -20.23
N GLY A 165 -1.10 5.33 -20.31
CA GLY A 165 -0.42 4.67 -19.21
C GLY A 165 1.08 4.91 -19.24
N ALA A 166 1.71 4.93 -18.08
CA ALA A 166 3.17 4.97 -17.96
C ALA A 166 3.67 4.13 -16.78
N VAL A 167 4.97 3.83 -16.79
CA VAL A 167 5.70 3.34 -15.62
C VAL A 167 6.47 4.51 -15.03
N ALA A 168 6.35 4.78 -13.72
CA ALA A 168 7.09 5.87 -13.08
C ALA A 168 8.02 5.34 -11.99
N LEU A 169 9.31 5.72 -12.09
CA LEU A 169 10.33 5.34 -11.13
C LEU A 169 10.98 6.59 -10.54
N ASN A 170 11.12 6.60 -9.21
CA ASN A 170 12.03 7.51 -8.53
C ASN A 170 13.26 6.71 -8.08
N ASN A 171 14.44 7.02 -8.62
CA ASN A 171 15.69 6.35 -8.27
C ASN A 171 16.83 7.40 -8.15
N PRO A 172 17.47 7.58 -6.99
CA PRO A 172 17.26 6.92 -5.70
C PRO A 172 15.83 7.01 -5.14
N HIS A 173 15.38 5.93 -4.52
CA HIS A 173 13.99 5.71 -4.16
C HIS A 173 13.56 6.41 -2.86
N ASN A 174 12.48 7.17 -2.95
CA ASN A 174 11.70 7.69 -1.84
C ASN A 174 10.41 6.86 -1.73
N ALA A 175 10.19 6.10 -0.68
CA ALA A 175 10.61 6.40 0.70
C ALA A 175 11.72 5.55 1.32
N THR A 176 12.28 4.57 0.59
CA THR A 176 13.12 3.51 1.17
C THR A 176 14.62 3.86 1.29
N GLY A 177 15.09 4.89 0.58
CA GLY A 177 16.50 5.25 0.52
C GLY A 177 17.36 4.24 -0.24
N ARG A 178 16.74 3.43 -1.10
CA ARG A 178 17.41 2.44 -1.95
C ARG A 178 17.85 3.05 -3.28
N VAL A 179 18.79 2.40 -3.94
CA VAL A 179 19.16 2.64 -5.34
C VAL A 179 18.92 1.33 -6.03
N PHE A 180 17.97 1.31 -6.96
CA PHE A 180 17.60 0.07 -7.64
C PHE A 180 18.72 -0.43 -8.53
N GLN A 181 18.88 -1.75 -8.57
CA GLN A 181 19.87 -2.43 -9.42
C GLN A 181 19.70 -2.04 -10.89
N GLN A 182 20.82 -1.72 -11.53
CA GLN A 182 20.82 -1.20 -12.89
C GLN A 182 20.22 -2.20 -13.88
N GLU A 183 20.47 -3.49 -13.69
CA GLU A 183 19.99 -4.59 -14.54
C GLU A 183 18.46 -4.68 -14.52
N ALA A 184 17.86 -4.56 -13.32
CA ALA A 184 16.41 -4.56 -13.16
C ALA A 184 15.77 -3.34 -13.84
N VAL A 185 16.39 -2.16 -13.68
CA VAL A 185 15.93 -0.92 -14.32
C VAL A 185 16.07 -1.02 -15.85
N GLN A 186 17.20 -1.49 -16.38
CA GLN A 186 17.44 -1.67 -17.81
C GLN A 186 16.44 -2.65 -18.44
N ARG A 187 16.13 -3.76 -17.75
CA ARG A 187 15.13 -4.73 -18.21
C ARG A 187 13.74 -4.12 -18.32
N LEU A 188 13.34 -3.35 -17.30
CA LEU A 188 12.06 -2.64 -17.30
C LEU A 188 12.00 -1.57 -18.40
N ILE A 189 13.08 -0.82 -18.61
CA ILE A 189 13.17 0.16 -19.70
C ILE A 189 13.02 -0.55 -21.04
N ALA A 190 13.81 -1.59 -21.31
CA ALA A 190 13.78 -2.32 -22.58
C ALA A 190 12.36 -2.79 -22.91
N TYR A 191 11.67 -3.41 -21.93
CA TYR A 191 10.29 -3.82 -22.07
C TYR A 191 9.35 -2.64 -22.40
N CYS A 192 9.42 -1.55 -21.64
CA CYS A 192 8.53 -0.40 -21.87
C CYS A 192 8.71 0.20 -23.27
N LEU A 193 9.97 0.34 -23.72
CA LEU A 193 10.28 0.90 -25.03
C LEU A 193 9.80 -0.01 -26.16
N GLU A 194 10.09 -1.33 -26.08
CA GLU A 194 9.63 -2.34 -27.06
C GLU A 194 8.11 -2.34 -27.23
N HIS A 195 7.38 -2.13 -26.13
CA HIS A 195 5.93 -2.16 -26.09
C HIS A 195 5.26 -0.79 -26.15
N ASN A 196 5.97 0.26 -26.57
CA ASN A 196 5.43 1.61 -26.77
C ASN A 196 4.81 2.25 -25.50
N ILE A 197 5.31 1.88 -24.32
CA ILE A 197 4.85 2.40 -23.02
C ILE A 197 5.77 3.55 -22.59
N TYR A 198 5.18 4.64 -22.10
CA TYR A 198 5.95 5.73 -21.52
C TYR A 198 6.62 5.29 -20.22
N ILE A 199 7.85 5.74 -20.00
CA ILE A 199 8.55 5.58 -18.72
C ILE A 199 8.99 6.94 -18.19
N ILE A 200 8.65 7.20 -16.93
CA ILE A 200 8.89 8.46 -16.25
C ILE A 200 10.05 8.29 -15.27
N ASP A 201 11.06 9.10 -15.47
CA ASP A 201 12.27 9.22 -14.65
C ASP A 201 12.11 10.38 -13.66
N ASP A 202 11.60 10.10 -12.46
CA ASP A 202 11.47 11.09 -11.38
C ASP A 202 12.81 11.24 -10.64
N LEU A 203 13.57 12.26 -11.02
CA LEU A 203 14.92 12.54 -10.55
C LEU A 203 14.95 13.57 -9.42
N ALA A 204 14.07 13.39 -8.42
CA ALA A 204 14.07 14.22 -7.22
C ALA A 204 15.34 14.09 -6.37
N TYR A 205 16.07 12.98 -6.48
CA TYR A 205 17.24 12.63 -5.66
C TYR A 205 18.49 12.26 -6.47
N GLN A 206 18.60 12.74 -7.71
CA GLN A 206 19.70 12.36 -8.60
C GLN A 206 21.07 12.54 -7.92
N ASN A 207 21.86 11.47 -7.89
CA ASN A 207 23.20 11.40 -7.26
C ASN A 207 23.26 11.82 -5.77
N VAL A 208 22.12 11.89 -5.08
CA VAL A 208 22.07 12.10 -3.62
C VAL A 208 22.35 10.78 -2.93
N ALA A 209 23.43 10.69 -2.16
CA ALA A 209 23.74 9.51 -1.34
C ALA A 209 24.70 9.87 -0.19
N PRO A 210 24.69 9.11 0.93
CA PRO A 210 25.60 9.33 2.06
C PRO A 210 27.00 8.73 1.80
N VAL A 211 27.71 9.21 0.79
CA VAL A 211 29.06 8.75 0.38
C VAL A 211 30.05 9.92 0.31
N ASP A 212 31.36 9.64 0.20
CA ASP A 212 32.38 10.71 0.11
C ASP A 212 32.50 11.28 -1.32
N ASP A 213 32.12 10.48 -2.31
CA ASP A 213 32.16 10.78 -3.72
C ASP A 213 30.79 11.22 -4.28
N LEU A 214 30.74 11.43 -5.59
CA LEU A 214 29.49 11.60 -6.31
C LEU A 214 29.19 10.27 -7.00
N PRO A 215 28.20 9.51 -6.51
CA PRO A 215 27.85 8.25 -7.16
C PRO A 215 27.30 8.57 -8.55
N GLU A 216 27.72 7.82 -9.55
CA GLU A 216 27.12 7.90 -10.89
C GLU A 216 25.91 6.97 -10.95
N ILE A 217 24.79 7.45 -10.41
CA ILE A 217 23.52 6.72 -10.49
C ILE A 217 22.91 7.04 -11.85
N LYS A 218 23.02 6.11 -12.80
CA LYS A 218 22.55 6.34 -14.16
C LYS A 218 21.04 6.62 -14.17
N THR A 219 20.68 7.70 -14.85
CA THR A 219 19.28 8.07 -15.12
C THR A 219 18.65 7.09 -16.11
N ILE A 220 17.32 6.99 -16.12
CA ILE A 220 16.62 6.19 -17.14
C ILE A 220 16.94 6.71 -18.53
N ARG A 221 17.09 8.02 -18.70
CA ARG A 221 17.51 8.62 -19.97
C ARG A 221 18.87 8.11 -20.46
N GLN A 222 19.86 8.03 -19.57
CA GLN A 222 21.18 7.50 -19.90
C GLN A 222 21.11 6.01 -20.24
N LEU A 223 20.39 5.23 -19.44
CA LEU A 223 20.20 3.80 -19.68
C LEU A 223 19.46 3.52 -20.99
N ALA A 224 18.42 4.29 -21.33
CA ALA A 224 17.73 4.20 -22.61
C ALA A 224 18.67 4.52 -23.78
N SER A 225 19.52 5.53 -23.64
CA SER A 225 20.53 5.88 -24.66
C SER A 225 21.55 4.75 -24.85
N GLU A 226 21.94 4.06 -23.78
CA GLU A 226 22.81 2.88 -23.85
C GLU A 226 22.11 1.71 -24.55
N LEU A 227 20.84 1.46 -24.25
CA LEU A 227 20.04 0.42 -24.93
C LEU A 227 19.89 0.69 -26.43
N VAL A 228 19.74 1.96 -26.82
CA VAL A 228 19.76 2.37 -28.23
C VAL A 228 21.12 2.08 -28.88
N TRP A 229 22.21 2.43 -28.21
CA TRP A 229 23.57 2.19 -28.72
C TRP A 229 23.88 0.69 -28.88
N LEU A 230 23.36 -0.14 -27.99
CA LEU A 230 23.45 -1.60 -28.05
C LEU A 230 22.52 -2.23 -29.10
N GLY A 231 21.61 -1.47 -29.70
CA GLY A 231 20.62 -1.96 -30.65
C GLY A 231 19.49 -2.77 -30.02
N VAL A 232 19.28 -2.62 -28.71
CA VAL A 232 18.18 -3.26 -27.96
C VAL A 232 16.89 -2.45 -28.07
N ALA A 233 17.00 -1.13 -28.20
CA ALA A 233 15.89 -0.22 -28.47
C ALA A 233 16.23 0.65 -29.69
N ASP A 234 15.23 1.25 -30.31
CA ASP A 234 15.45 2.29 -31.33
C ASP A 234 15.26 3.70 -30.75
N GLU A 235 15.73 4.69 -31.51
CA GLU A 235 15.67 6.10 -31.11
C GLU A 235 14.25 6.62 -30.95
N LEU A 236 13.33 6.17 -31.81
CA LEU A 236 11.95 6.62 -31.80
C LEU A 236 11.24 6.15 -30.53
N HIS A 237 11.43 4.90 -30.13
CA HIS A 237 10.88 4.39 -28.89
C HIS A 237 11.53 5.06 -27.68
N ALA A 238 12.84 5.36 -27.71
CA ALA A 238 13.53 6.04 -26.62
C ALA A 238 12.98 7.45 -26.32
N ASP A 239 12.28 8.09 -27.26
CA ASP A 239 11.60 9.38 -27.02
C ASP A 239 10.41 9.27 -26.07
N ARG A 240 9.95 8.05 -25.76
CA ARG A 240 8.93 7.75 -24.73
C ARG A 240 9.45 7.80 -23.29
N VAL A 241 10.75 8.02 -23.10
CA VAL A 241 11.26 8.35 -21.76
C VAL A 241 10.93 9.82 -21.49
N ILE A 242 10.35 10.09 -20.32
CA ILE A 242 10.08 11.43 -19.81
C ILE A 242 10.91 11.63 -18.56
N THR A 243 11.72 12.68 -18.49
CA THR A 243 12.56 12.93 -17.31
C THR A 243 12.10 14.16 -16.57
N VAL A 244 11.91 14.05 -15.26
CA VAL A 244 11.56 15.16 -14.37
C VAL A 244 12.68 15.35 -13.36
N HIS A 245 13.54 16.34 -13.59
CA HIS A 245 14.70 16.65 -12.75
C HIS A 245 14.36 17.79 -11.78
N SER A 246 14.35 17.52 -10.47
CA SER A 246 14.10 18.58 -9.48
C SER A 246 15.37 19.05 -8.77
N MET A 247 15.49 20.36 -8.64
CA MET A 247 16.58 21.05 -7.94
C MET A 247 16.37 21.04 -6.42
N SER A 248 15.24 20.51 -5.94
CA SER A 248 14.85 20.60 -4.54
C SER A 248 15.83 19.91 -3.60
N LYS A 249 16.22 18.68 -3.91
CA LYS A 249 17.09 17.85 -3.05
C LYS A 249 18.44 17.59 -3.69
N THR A 250 18.48 17.45 -5.02
CA THR A 250 19.73 17.42 -5.80
C THR A 250 20.53 18.70 -5.53
N ASP A 251 19.95 19.89 -5.61
CA ASP A 251 20.71 21.13 -5.45
C ASP A 251 20.55 21.78 -4.08
N CYS A 252 19.86 21.12 -3.14
CA CYS A 252 19.49 21.68 -1.83
C CYS A 252 18.63 22.96 -1.92
N LEU A 253 17.89 23.15 -3.02
CA LEU A 253 17.07 24.34 -3.29
C LEU A 253 15.56 24.06 -3.13
N ALA A 254 15.16 23.33 -2.08
CA ALA A 254 13.77 22.91 -1.90
C ALA A 254 12.74 24.07 -1.87
N GLY A 255 13.15 25.24 -1.35
CA GLY A 255 12.34 26.46 -1.34
C GLY A 255 12.29 27.20 -2.67
N ALA A 256 13.20 26.91 -3.62
CA ALA A 256 13.20 27.55 -4.94
C ALA A 256 12.03 27.06 -5.81
N ARG A 257 11.51 25.84 -5.55
CA ARG A 257 10.38 25.26 -6.30
C ARG A 257 10.66 25.27 -7.81
N LEU A 258 11.72 24.59 -8.22
CA LEU A 258 12.10 24.46 -9.63
C LEU A 258 12.33 23.00 -10.03
N ALA A 259 11.95 22.70 -11.27
CA ALA A 259 12.26 21.47 -11.96
C ALA A 259 12.55 21.77 -13.45
N VAL A 260 13.29 20.87 -14.10
CA VAL A 260 13.41 20.82 -15.56
C VAL A 260 12.82 19.48 -16.01
N VAL A 261 11.98 19.53 -17.04
CA VAL A 261 11.37 18.35 -17.65
C VAL A 261 11.93 18.18 -19.05
N GLU A 262 12.34 16.97 -19.40
CA GLU A 262 12.67 16.59 -20.78
C GLU A 262 11.58 15.68 -21.33
N ILE A 263 10.94 16.10 -22.42
CA ILE A 263 9.94 15.31 -23.17
C ILE A 263 10.34 15.34 -24.64
N ARG A 264 10.77 14.21 -25.21
CA ARG A 264 11.19 14.16 -26.62
C ARG A 264 10.05 13.84 -27.59
N ASP A 265 9.01 13.17 -27.09
CA ASP A 265 7.74 13.04 -27.82
C ASP A 265 7.14 14.42 -28.08
N GLU A 266 7.19 14.85 -29.35
CA GLU A 266 6.77 16.19 -29.78
C GLU A 266 5.32 16.51 -29.42
N ALA A 267 4.41 15.54 -29.61
CA ALA A 267 2.99 15.76 -29.37
C ALA A 267 2.69 15.91 -27.88
N LEU A 268 3.37 15.13 -27.03
CA LEU A 268 3.26 15.26 -25.58
C LEU A 268 3.94 16.54 -25.08
N ARG A 269 5.11 16.88 -25.62
CA ARG A 269 5.87 18.10 -25.28
C ARG A 269 5.05 19.34 -25.55
N GLN A 270 4.43 19.45 -26.72
CA GLN A 270 3.59 20.60 -27.07
C GLN A 270 2.43 20.77 -26.08
N ARG A 271 1.70 19.68 -25.76
CA ARG A 271 0.62 19.72 -24.76
C ARG A 271 1.12 20.15 -23.38
N PHE A 272 2.30 19.68 -22.99
CA PHE A 272 2.91 20.04 -21.71
C PHE A 272 3.29 21.52 -21.66
N GLU A 273 3.94 22.03 -22.70
CA GLU A 273 4.35 23.42 -22.84
C GLU A 273 3.15 24.38 -22.84
N GLU A 274 2.07 24.03 -23.54
CA GLU A 274 0.82 24.81 -23.57
C GLU A 274 0.20 24.99 -22.17
N ILE A 275 0.25 23.95 -21.33
CA ILE A 275 -0.25 24.01 -19.95
C ILE A 275 0.74 24.75 -19.04
N ASN A 276 2.04 24.46 -19.17
CA ASN A 276 3.09 25.09 -18.36
C ASN A 276 3.19 26.61 -18.62
N ALA A 277 2.91 27.07 -19.86
CA ALA A 277 2.86 28.48 -20.21
C ALA A 277 1.78 29.27 -19.46
N GLN A 278 0.76 28.60 -18.92
CA GLN A 278 -0.27 29.23 -18.07
C GLN A 278 0.24 29.50 -16.65
N ILE A 279 1.39 28.95 -16.28
CA ILE A 279 2.01 29.11 -14.96
C ILE A 279 3.10 30.17 -15.07
N ARG A 280 2.93 31.28 -14.34
CA ARG A 280 3.94 32.33 -14.30
C ARG A 280 5.27 31.79 -13.76
N PRO A 281 6.41 31.99 -14.47
CA PRO A 281 7.70 31.51 -14.02
C PRO A 281 8.16 32.15 -12.69
N ASN A 282 8.76 31.34 -11.80
CA ASN A 282 9.41 31.81 -10.58
C ASN A 282 10.81 32.35 -10.91
N ILE A 283 10.87 33.61 -11.33
CA ILE A 283 12.09 34.22 -11.85
C ILE A 283 13.24 34.21 -10.85
N ALA A 284 12.97 34.45 -9.56
CA ALA A 284 14.00 34.41 -8.53
C ALA A 284 14.64 33.02 -8.42
N ALA A 285 13.84 31.96 -8.50
CA ALA A 285 14.34 30.58 -8.48
C ALA A 285 15.16 30.24 -9.73
N VAL A 286 14.67 30.67 -10.91
CA VAL A 286 15.39 30.50 -12.18
C VAL A 286 16.74 31.21 -12.12
N LEU A 287 16.79 32.45 -11.63
CA LEU A 287 18.03 33.20 -11.48
C LEU A 287 19.00 32.52 -10.51
N ILE A 288 18.54 32.08 -9.33
CA ILE A 288 19.39 31.37 -8.37
C ILE A 288 19.99 30.10 -9.00
N CYS A 289 19.17 29.33 -9.73
CA CYS A 289 19.64 28.13 -10.40
C CYS A 289 20.57 28.45 -11.57
N TYR A 290 20.29 29.49 -12.35
CA TYR A 290 21.20 29.98 -13.40
C TYR A 290 22.56 30.34 -12.83
N LEU A 291 22.60 31.14 -11.75
CA LEU A 291 23.87 31.52 -11.10
C LEU A 291 24.63 30.31 -10.55
N PHE A 292 23.91 29.32 -10.01
CA PHE A 292 24.51 28.06 -9.57
C PHE A 292 25.15 27.29 -10.73
N TYR A 293 24.40 27.05 -11.82
CA TYR A 293 24.85 26.24 -12.95
C TYR A 293 25.80 26.98 -13.92
N ARG A 294 25.80 28.31 -13.95
CA ARG A 294 26.79 29.11 -14.69
C ARG A 294 28.21 28.94 -14.11
N GLY A 295 28.31 28.55 -12.84
CA GLY A 295 29.59 28.16 -12.22
C GLY A 295 30.29 27.03 -12.97
N THR A 296 31.60 26.86 -12.71
CA THR A 296 32.37 25.77 -13.32
C THR A 296 31.82 24.41 -12.88
N THR A 297 31.96 23.39 -13.74
CA THR A 297 31.61 22.00 -13.41
C THR A 297 32.28 21.53 -12.12
N GLN A 298 33.52 21.96 -11.88
CA GLN A 298 34.24 21.63 -10.65
C GLN A 298 33.58 22.25 -9.41
N ALA A 299 33.15 23.51 -9.48
CA ALA A 299 32.51 24.18 -8.35
C ALA A 299 31.17 23.53 -7.98
N VAL A 300 30.32 23.27 -8.97
CA VAL A 300 29.02 22.60 -8.79
C VAL A 300 29.20 21.19 -8.22
N ARG A 301 30.12 20.39 -8.77
CA ARG A 301 30.42 19.05 -8.25
C ARG A 301 30.95 19.10 -6.82
N THR A 302 31.83 20.06 -6.50
CA THR A 302 32.35 20.24 -5.13
C THR A 302 31.22 20.51 -4.13
N TYR A 303 30.20 21.29 -4.52
CA TYR A 303 29.01 21.51 -3.70
C TYR A 303 28.24 20.21 -3.43
N TRP A 304 27.95 19.42 -4.47
CA TRP A 304 27.25 18.14 -4.29
C TRP A 304 28.08 17.11 -3.48
N HIS A 305 29.41 17.10 -3.64
CA HIS A 305 30.30 16.31 -2.79
C HIS A 305 30.16 16.69 -1.31
N LEU A 306 30.15 17.98 -1.00
CA LEU A 306 29.96 18.47 0.37
C LEU A 306 28.61 18.01 0.95
N ARG A 307 27.52 18.12 0.17
CA ARG A 307 26.19 17.61 0.55
C ARG A 307 26.24 16.11 0.90
N ASN A 308 26.82 15.28 0.03
CA ASN A 308 26.90 13.83 0.25
C ASN A 308 27.75 13.48 1.47
N ARG A 309 28.87 14.17 1.67
CA ARG A 309 29.72 14.01 2.86
C ARG A 309 28.98 14.35 4.15
N ILE A 310 28.19 15.42 4.18
CA ILE A 310 27.36 15.77 5.35
C ILE A 310 26.34 14.66 5.63
N PHE A 311 25.69 14.11 4.60
CA PHE A 311 24.78 12.97 4.77
C PHE A 311 25.49 11.71 5.26
N LYS A 312 26.74 11.46 4.84
CA LYS A 312 27.57 10.38 5.36
C LYS A 312 27.88 10.55 6.84
N GLU A 313 28.31 11.74 7.24
CA GLU A 313 28.60 12.06 8.66
C GLU A 313 27.36 11.88 9.52
N ARG A 314 26.20 12.35 9.05
CA ARG A 314 24.91 12.14 9.72
C ARG A 314 24.52 10.66 9.78
N THR A 315 24.71 9.90 8.71
CA THR A 315 24.42 8.45 8.69
C THR A 315 25.29 7.72 9.70
N ARG A 316 26.59 8.02 9.77
CA ARG A 316 27.50 7.47 10.78
C ARG A 316 27.04 7.78 12.20
N ALA A 317 26.56 9.00 12.46
CA ALA A 317 26.00 9.36 13.76
C ALA A 317 24.77 8.52 14.15
N LEU A 318 23.88 8.25 13.18
CA LEU A 318 22.72 7.36 13.42
C LEU A 318 23.16 5.93 13.76
N LEU A 319 24.09 5.37 12.99
CA LEU A 319 24.59 4.01 13.20
C LEU A 319 25.34 3.89 14.53
N ALA A 320 26.19 4.86 14.85
CA ALA A 320 26.88 4.92 16.14
C ALA A 320 25.89 5.02 17.31
N ALA A 321 24.72 5.64 17.14
CA ALA A 321 23.70 5.67 18.20
C ALA A 321 23.14 4.28 18.52
N VAL A 322 22.98 3.43 17.50
CA VAL A 322 22.54 2.03 17.63
C VAL A 322 23.65 1.19 18.25
N GLU A 323 24.88 1.31 17.75
CA GLU A 323 26.06 0.58 18.27
C GLU A 323 26.33 0.90 19.75
N ASN A 324 26.14 2.17 20.15
CA ASN A 324 26.32 2.61 21.53
C ASN A 324 25.18 2.20 22.48
N LEU A 325 24.10 1.58 21.98
CA LEU A 325 22.98 1.16 22.80
C LEU A 325 23.23 -0.26 23.33
N PRO A 326 23.37 -0.45 24.66
CA PRO A 326 23.57 -1.77 25.23
C PRO A 326 22.43 -2.74 24.87
N PRO A 327 22.70 -4.06 24.68
CA PRO A 327 21.67 -5.03 24.32
C PRO A 327 20.47 -5.07 25.28
N ASP A 328 20.70 -4.92 26.59
CA ASP A 328 19.66 -4.83 27.62
C ASP A 328 18.75 -3.60 27.47
N ARG A 329 19.23 -2.54 26.80
CA ARG A 329 18.47 -1.34 26.48
C ARG A 329 17.88 -1.34 25.07
N ASN A 330 18.04 -2.43 24.32
CA ASN A 330 17.43 -2.63 23.02
C ASN A 330 16.62 -3.95 22.93
N PRO A 331 15.70 -4.23 23.89
CA PRO A 331 14.99 -5.50 23.95
C PRO A 331 14.11 -5.79 22.73
N PHE A 332 13.74 -4.77 21.94
CA PHE A 332 12.92 -4.94 20.72
C PHE A 332 13.74 -4.98 19.43
N GLY A 333 15.07 -4.97 19.53
CA GLY A 333 15.98 -5.06 18.39
C GLY A 333 15.80 -3.91 17.39
N LEU A 334 15.79 -2.66 17.89
CA LEU A 334 15.78 -1.49 17.03
C LEU A 334 17.07 -1.44 16.22
N VAL A 335 16.96 -1.36 14.89
CA VAL A 335 18.09 -1.25 13.97
C VAL A 335 17.87 -0.12 12.97
N ILE A 336 18.94 0.56 12.58
CA ILE A 336 18.89 1.57 11.52
C ILE A 336 19.54 1.00 10.27
N ILE A 337 18.75 0.88 9.20
CA ILE A 337 19.23 0.51 7.88
C ILE A 337 19.66 1.81 7.17
N PRO A 338 20.94 1.97 6.82
CA PRO A 338 21.40 3.18 6.14
C PRO A 338 20.79 3.26 4.73
N PRO A 339 20.57 4.48 4.22
CA PRO A 339 20.24 4.66 2.81
C PRO A 339 21.48 4.42 1.96
N VAL A 340 21.31 3.77 0.81
CA VAL A 340 22.35 3.68 -0.23
C VAL A 340 22.22 4.82 -1.25
N GLY A 341 21.05 5.47 -1.29
CA GLY A 341 20.80 6.71 -2.02
C GLY A 341 19.65 7.49 -1.38
N SER A 342 19.37 8.69 -1.90
CA SER A 342 18.48 9.65 -1.25
C SER A 342 18.98 10.02 0.16
N MET A 343 18.07 10.37 1.06
CA MET A 343 18.35 10.91 2.38
C MET A 343 17.54 10.24 3.50
N TYR A 344 17.04 9.02 3.25
CA TYR A 344 16.03 8.34 4.08
C TYR A 344 16.54 7.02 4.67
N PRO A 345 17.18 7.04 5.84
CA PRO A 345 17.45 5.85 6.63
C PRO A 345 16.14 5.24 7.13
N LEU A 346 16.14 3.94 7.41
CA LEU A 346 14.98 3.22 7.94
C LEU A 346 15.28 2.75 9.36
N LEU A 347 14.42 3.09 10.32
CA LEU A 347 14.47 2.55 11.69
C LEU A 347 13.49 1.38 11.79
N HIS A 348 14.02 0.16 11.78
CA HIS A 348 13.24 -1.07 11.86
C HIS A 348 13.15 -1.56 13.30
N VAL A 349 11.96 -2.01 13.69
CA VAL A 349 11.67 -2.66 14.97
C VAL A 349 11.59 -4.17 14.73
N ASN A 350 12.70 -4.89 14.97
CA ASN A 350 12.78 -6.32 14.67
C ASN A 350 11.71 -7.14 15.42
N MET A 351 11.46 -6.80 16.68
CA MET A 351 10.46 -7.46 17.52
C MET A 351 9.40 -6.46 17.93
N LEU A 352 8.52 -6.10 16.99
CA LEU A 352 7.34 -5.29 17.32
C LEU A 352 6.29 -6.19 17.98
N PRO A 353 5.90 -5.92 19.23
CA PRO A 353 4.89 -6.72 19.92
C PRO A 353 3.53 -6.69 19.18
N ALA A 354 2.86 -7.84 19.07
CA ALA A 354 1.59 -7.99 18.35
C ALA A 354 0.48 -7.03 18.83
N GLY A 355 -0.25 -6.44 17.88
CA GLY A 355 -1.31 -5.47 18.17
C GLY A 355 -0.82 -4.04 18.44
N LEU A 356 0.49 -3.79 18.51
CA LEU A 356 1.02 -2.42 18.56
C LEU A 356 1.10 -1.82 17.17
N SER A 357 0.58 -0.59 17.04
CA SER A 357 0.67 0.21 15.82
C SER A 357 1.79 1.25 15.94
N LEU A 358 2.62 1.37 14.89
CA LEU A 358 3.61 2.44 14.80
C LEU A 358 2.98 3.83 14.65
N ASP A 359 1.76 3.95 14.13
CA ASP A 359 1.05 5.23 14.05
C ASP A 359 0.77 5.77 15.46
N TRP A 360 0.32 4.89 16.36
CA TRP A 360 0.11 5.24 17.76
C TRP A 360 1.44 5.63 18.43
N LEU A 361 2.51 4.86 18.20
CA LEU A 361 3.83 5.16 18.76
C LEU A 361 4.36 6.50 18.24
N SER A 362 4.21 6.77 16.94
CA SER A 362 4.54 8.05 16.31
C SER A 362 3.79 9.21 16.94
N ALA A 363 2.46 9.12 17.09
CA ALA A 363 1.64 10.17 17.71
C ALA A 363 2.06 10.44 19.17
N SER A 364 2.39 9.39 19.92
CA SER A 364 2.89 9.50 21.29
C SER A 364 4.29 10.14 21.38
N LEU A 365 5.18 9.83 20.45
CA LEU A 365 6.49 10.50 20.32
C LEU A 365 6.36 11.95 19.87
N ALA A 366 5.43 12.26 18.97
CA ALA A 366 5.17 13.61 18.47
C ALA A 366 4.74 14.55 19.61
N ARG A 367 3.91 14.08 20.55
CA ARG A 367 3.56 14.82 21.78
C ARG A 367 4.77 15.14 22.68
N ARG A 368 5.88 14.43 22.50
CA ARG A 368 7.17 14.67 23.18
C ARG A 368 8.17 15.45 22.32
N GLY A 369 7.72 15.97 21.17
CA GLY A 369 8.54 16.74 20.23
C GLY A 369 9.37 15.88 19.27
N ILE A 370 9.13 14.58 19.16
CA ILE A 370 9.84 13.68 18.24
C ILE A 370 8.88 13.24 17.13
N GLY A 371 9.01 13.84 15.95
CA GLY A 371 8.25 13.45 14.77
C GLY A 371 8.90 12.26 14.07
N LEU A 372 8.20 11.12 14.01
CA LEU A 372 8.57 9.97 13.19
C LEU A 372 7.45 9.65 12.21
N LEU A 373 7.83 9.14 11.04
CA LEU A 373 6.87 8.75 10.01
C LEU A 373 6.89 7.24 9.83
N PRO A 374 5.81 6.51 10.19
CA PRO A 374 5.67 5.10 9.86
C PRO A 374 5.79 4.89 8.35
N LEU A 375 6.59 3.91 7.93
CA LEU A 375 6.79 3.61 6.51
C LEU A 375 5.51 3.04 5.88
N ALA A 376 4.60 2.47 6.68
CA ALA A 376 3.26 2.07 6.25
C ALA A 376 2.45 3.20 5.59
N THR A 377 2.74 4.48 5.88
CA THR A 377 2.14 5.64 5.20
C THR A 377 2.40 5.64 3.67
N PHE A 378 3.48 4.97 3.25
CA PHE A 378 3.87 4.82 1.85
C PHE A 378 3.41 3.49 1.24
N ALA A 379 2.80 2.59 2.01
CA ALA A 379 2.30 1.32 1.50
C ALA A 379 0.98 1.50 0.73
N ARG A 380 0.86 0.78 -0.38
CA ARG A 380 -0.37 0.61 -1.18
C ARG A 380 -0.70 -0.85 -1.42
N THR A 381 0.19 -1.76 -1.04
CA THR A 381 -0.02 -3.21 -1.10
C THR A 381 0.09 -3.82 0.29
N GLU A 382 -0.49 -5.01 0.47
CA GLU A 382 -0.38 -5.79 1.70
C GLU A 382 1.10 -6.05 2.07
N LYS A 383 1.91 -6.50 1.12
CA LYS A 383 3.35 -6.75 1.35
C LYS A 383 4.10 -5.47 1.74
N GLY A 384 3.76 -4.35 1.12
CA GLY A 384 4.29 -3.03 1.51
C GLY A 384 3.86 -2.63 2.92
N PHE A 385 2.61 -2.92 3.30
CA PHE A 385 2.10 -2.65 4.64
C PHE A 385 2.81 -3.50 5.69
N GLU A 386 3.00 -4.80 5.44
CA GLU A 386 3.73 -5.72 6.33
C GLU A 386 5.17 -5.27 6.60
N THR A 387 5.84 -4.76 5.57
CA THR A 387 7.17 -4.14 5.70
C THR A 387 7.09 -2.79 6.43
N GLY A 388 6.08 -1.98 6.11
CA GLY A 388 5.93 -0.62 6.58
C GLY A 388 5.48 -0.53 8.05
N ARG A 389 4.72 -1.51 8.54
CA ARG A 389 4.18 -1.54 9.90
C ARG A 389 5.21 -1.84 10.98
N THR A 390 6.43 -2.21 10.62
CA THR A 390 7.55 -2.41 11.57
C THR A 390 8.67 -1.39 11.38
N THR A 391 8.52 -0.43 10.46
CA THR A 391 9.60 0.47 10.05
C THR A 391 9.18 1.93 10.11
N PHE A 392 10.02 2.79 10.68
CA PHE A 392 9.91 4.24 10.53
C PHE A 392 10.88 4.74 9.46
N ARG A 393 10.46 5.73 8.67
CA ARG A 393 11.35 6.51 7.81
C ARG A 393 11.99 7.65 8.60
N LEU A 394 13.33 7.65 8.68
CA LEU A 394 14.11 8.76 9.22
C LEU A 394 14.52 9.74 8.13
N THR A 395 15.18 10.84 8.49
CA THR A 395 15.69 11.83 7.53
C THR A 395 17.12 12.26 7.90
N LEU A 396 17.99 12.35 6.90
CA LEU A 396 19.30 12.99 7.02
C LEU A 396 19.24 14.50 6.76
N GLY A 397 18.07 15.04 6.47
CA GLY A 397 17.85 16.47 6.26
C GLY A 397 17.87 17.28 7.56
N GLY A 398 17.75 18.59 7.42
CA GLY A 398 17.69 19.52 8.55
C GLY A 398 19.05 20.12 8.90
N VAL A 399 19.09 20.81 10.04
CA VAL A 399 20.24 21.64 10.48
C VAL A 399 21.15 20.95 11.49
N ASP A 400 20.72 19.81 12.07
CA ASP A 400 21.49 19.10 13.09
C ASP A 400 22.83 18.61 12.53
N ASN A 401 23.91 18.87 13.26
CA ASN A 401 25.22 18.28 12.96
C ASN A 401 25.28 16.82 13.46
N ALA A 402 26.35 16.10 13.12
CA ALA A 402 26.51 14.69 13.47
C ALA A 402 26.43 14.43 14.99
N GLU A 403 27.05 15.29 15.82
CA GLU A 403 27.03 15.16 17.28
C GLU A 403 25.62 15.32 17.86
N THR A 404 24.89 16.35 17.43
CA THR A 404 23.51 16.59 17.86
C THR A 404 22.60 15.44 17.43
N LEU A 405 22.79 14.94 16.20
CA LEU A 405 22.01 13.84 15.64
C LEU A 405 22.28 12.53 16.39
N LEU A 406 23.53 12.25 16.77
CA LEU A 406 23.90 11.11 17.62
C LEU A 406 23.16 11.16 18.96
N ALA A 407 23.21 12.30 19.64
CA ALA A 407 22.54 12.48 20.94
C ALA A 407 21.01 12.33 20.83
N LYS A 408 20.39 12.95 19.83
CA LYS A 408 18.93 12.85 19.56
C LYS A 408 18.52 11.42 19.23
N THR A 409 19.30 10.71 18.41
CA THR A 409 19.00 9.34 18.00
C THR A 409 19.13 8.38 19.18
N ARG A 410 20.16 8.52 20.01
CA ARG A 410 20.30 7.73 21.24
C ARG A 410 19.09 7.92 22.17
N ARG A 411 18.63 9.16 22.35
CA ARG A 411 17.41 9.45 23.12
C ARG A 411 16.17 8.81 22.50
N LEU A 412 16.00 8.95 21.19
CA LEU A 412 14.90 8.34 20.45
C LEU A 412 14.85 6.82 20.67
N LEU A 413 15.98 6.11 20.52
CA LEU A 413 16.02 4.65 20.67
C LEU A 413 15.63 4.21 22.09
N ILE A 414 16.08 4.94 23.12
CA ILE A 414 15.71 4.67 24.53
C ILE A 414 14.23 4.94 24.76
N ASP A 415 13.72 6.08 24.29
CA ASP A 415 12.33 6.48 24.49
C ASP A 415 11.36 5.56 23.73
N LEU A 416 11.73 5.12 22.52
CA LEU A 416 10.95 4.18 21.73
C LEU A 416 10.93 2.79 22.36
N ASN A 417 12.07 2.24 22.81
CA ASN A 417 12.08 0.96 23.54
C ASN A 417 11.18 1.03 24.79
N ARG A 418 11.27 2.10 25.58
CA ARG A 418 10.40 2.28 26.76
C ARG A 418 8.93 2.39 26.39
N LEU A 419 8.62 3.11 25.31
CA LEU A 419 7.24 3.29 24.86
C LEU A 419 6.64 1.96 24.41
N ILE A 420 7.39 1.17 23.62
CA ILE A 420 6.97 -0.17 23.19
C ILE A 420 6.71 -1.05 24.43
N ALA A 421 7.63 -1.12 25.39
CA ALA A 421 7.45 -1.92 26.60
C ALA A 421 6.23 -1.48 27.43
N ASN A 422 6.02 -0.17 27.59
CA ASN A 422 4.89 0.35 28.35
C ASN A 422 3.55 0.06 27.69
N GLU A 423 3.47 0.16 26.37
CA GLU A 423 2.25 -0.18 25.65
C GLU A 423 2.02 -1.69 25.64
N ASP A 424 3.06 -2.49 25.40
CA ASP A 424 2.99 -3.95 25.43
C ASP A 424 2.39 -4.45 26.76
N ALA A 425 2.82 -3.87 27.89
CA ALA A 425 2.30 -4.19 29.22
C ALA A 425 0.81 -3.85 29.43
N ARG A 426 0.18 -3.07 28.55
CA ARG A 426 -1.26 -2.76 28.61
C ARG A 426 -2.13 -3.77 27.89
N TYR A 427 -1.56 -4.61 27.02
CA TYR A 427 -2.33 -5.59 26.26
C TYR A 427 -2.29 -6.96 26.95
N ASN A 428 -3.46 -7.52 27.20
CA ASN A 428 -3.60 -8.90 27.62
C ASN A 428 -3.52 -9.80 26.39
N ARG A 429 -2.38 -10.45 26.17
CA ARG A 429 -2.19 -11.38 25.05
C ARG A 429 -2.56 -12.79 25.45
N LYS A 430 -3.34 -13.45 24.58
CA LYS A 430 -3.65 -14.87 24.70
C LYS A 430 -3.14 -15.55 23.44
N GLN A 431 -2.06 -16.31 23.58
CA GLN A 431 -1.53 -17.12 22.48
C GLN A 431 -2.30 -18.44 22.46
N LEU A 432 -2.90 -18.75 21.32
CA LEU A 432 -3.65 -19.97 21.12
C LEU A 432 -2.80 -20.94 20.30
N SER A 433 -2.60 -22.14 20.84
CA SER A 433 -2.01 -23.26 20.11
C SER A 433 -3.14 -24.16 19.65
N PHE A 434 -3.35 -24.23 18.34
CA PHE A 434 -4.38 -25.06 17.74
C PHE A 434 -3.85 -26.45 17.46
N ARG A 435 -4.65 -27.46 17.81
CA ARG A 435 -4.44 -28.86 17.44
C ARG A 435 -4.91 -29.02 16.00
N THR A 436 -4.02 -29.45 15.11
CA THR A 436 -4.38 -29.77 13.72
C THR A 436 -5.36 -30.93 13.69
N THR A 437 -6.48 -30.73 13.00
CA THR A 437 -7.44 -31.80 12.69
C THR A 437 -7.34 -32.19 11.23
N ASP A 438 -7.03 -33.46 10.96
CA ASP A 438 -6.95 -34.03 9.61
C ASP A 438 -8.34 -34.30 8.97
N SER A 439 -9.43 -33.83 9.58
CA SER A 439 -10.78 -34.22 9.19
C SER A 439 -11.45 -33.24 8.23
N ALA A 440 -10.92 -33.08 7.02
CA ALA A 440 -11.73 -32.64 5.88
C ALA A 440 -12.62 -33.82 5.44
N GLY A 441 -13.71 -34.04 6.18
CA GLY A 441 -14.62 -35.17 5.96
C GLY A 441 -15.58 -34.99 4.77
N VAL A 442 -16.26 -36.08 4.40
CA VAL A 442 -17.28 -36.13 3.32
C VAL A 442 -18.34 -35.03 3.46
N ARG A 443 -18.81 -34.75 4.70
CA ARG A 443 -19.81 -33.71 4.98
C ARG A 443 -19.35 -32.28 4.63
N SER A 444 -18.05 -31.98 4.77
CA SER A 444 -17.49 -30.67 4.39
C SER A 444 -17.59 -30.44 2.88
N SER A 445 -17.31 -31.49 2.09
CA SER A 445 -17.46 -31.46 0.63
C SER A 445 -18.92 -31.30 0.20
N GLU A 446 -19.84 -32.00 0.87
CA GLU A 446 -21.29 -31.87 0.62
C GLU A 446 -21.80 -30.44 0.91
N LEU A 447 -21.40 -29.85 2.04
CA LEU A 447 -21.78 -28.48 2.41
C LEU A 447 -21.16 -27.45 1.48
N ALA A 448 -19.90 -27.63 1.08
CA ALA A 448 -19.23 -26.80 0.07
C ALA A 448 -20.03 -26.79 -1.25
N HIS A 449 -20.41 -27.96 -1.75
CA HIS A 449 -21.21 -28.03 -2.97
C HIS A 449 -22.61 -27.41 -2.80
N ALA A 450 -23.23 -27.60 -1.64
CA ALA A 450 -24.55 -27.03 -1.36
C ALA A 450 -24.53 -25.50 -1.31
N ILE A 451 -23.51 -24.89 -0.69
CA ILE A 451 -23.39 -23.43 -0.65
C ILE A 451 -22.99 -22.83 -2.00
N ASP A 452 -22.16 -23.52 -2.79
CA ASP A 452 -21.84 -23.09 -4.16
C ASP A 452 -23.13 -23.04 -5.01
N THR A 453 -23.99 -24.06 -4.90
CA THR A 453 -25.32 -24.08 -5.56
C THR A 453 -26.22 -22.93 -5.09
N VAL A 454 -26.24 -22.61 -3.80
CA VAL A 454 -27.03 -21.49 -3.27
C VAL A 454 -26.48 -20.15 -3.74
N THR A 455 -25.16 -20.00 -3.80
CA THR A 455 -24.45 -18.81 -4.28
C THR A 455 -24.82 -18.51 -5.72
N GLU A 456 -24.78 -19.51 -6.61
CA GLU A 456 -25.23 -19.36 -8.00
C GLU A 456 -26.68 -18.88 -8.09
N ARG A 457 -27.57 -19.41 -7.24
CA ARG A 457 -28.98 -19.00 -7.21
C ARG A 457 -29.16 -17.57 -6.71
N ILE A 458 -28.39 -17.14 -5.71
CA ILE A 458 -28.39 -15.74 -5.21
C ILE A 458 -27.95 -14.81 -6.34
N LEU A 459 -26.84 -15.11 -7.00
CA LEU A 459 -26.30 -14.31 -8.11
C LEU A 459 -27.28 -14.23 -9.28
N HIS A 460 -27.88 -15.37 -9.67
CA HIS A 460 -28.92 -15.40 -10.70
C HIS A 460 -30.14 -14.55 -10.31
N GLN A 461 -30.59 -14.62 -9.05
CA GLN A 461 -31.71 -13.84 -8.56
C GLN A 461 -31.42 -12.33 -8.54
N ALA A 462 -30.19 -11.94 -8.20
CA ALA A 462 -29.75 -10.54 -8.20
C ALA A 462 -29.82 -9.91 -9.60
N VAL A 463 -29.60 -10.70 -10.66
CA VAL A 463 -29.67 -10.22 -12.06
C VAL A 463 -31.10 -10.28 -12.61
N SER A 464 -31.85 -11.35 -12.31
CA SER A 464 -33.14 -11.63 -12.96
C SER A 464 -34.33 -10.95 -12.29
N SER A 465 -34.26 -10.68 -10.98
CA SER A 465 -35.39 -10.10 -10.23
C SER A 465 -35.72 -8.68 -10.70
N ARG A 466 -37.02 -8.39 -10.83
CA ARG A 466 -37.52 -7.04 -11.14
C ARG A 466 -37.16 -6.04 -10.04
N ALA A 467 -37.12 -6.48 -8.78
CA ALA A 467 -36.77 -5.63 -7.65
C ALA A 467 -35.30 -5.19 -7.73
N CYS A 468 -34.38 -6.14 -7.98
CA CYS A 468 -32.95 -5.85 -8.11
C CYS A 468 -32.64 -5.00 -9.35
N ARG A 469 -33.30 -5.25 -10.49
CA ARG A 469 -33.16 -4.42 -11.69
C ARG A 469 -33.58 -2.96 -11.47
N ARG A 470 -34.62 -2.72 -10.66
CA ARG A 470 -35.01 -1.35 -10.28
C ARG A 470 -33.97 -0.68 -9.38
N LEU A 471 -33.34 -1.41 -8.47
CA LEU A 471 -32.29 -0.88 -7.60
C LEU A 471 -31.03 -0.47 -8.40
N MET A 472 -30.69 -1.18 -9.48
CA MET A 472 -29.56 -0.84 -10.35
C MET A 472 -29.82 0.36 -11.29
N ALA A 473 -31.08 0.72 -11.52
CA ALA A 473 -31.48 1.78 -12.45
C ALA A 473 -31.54 3.17 -11.78
N MET A 474 -30.51 3.55 -11.01
CA MET A 474 -30.45 4.86 -10.35
C MET A 474 -29.95 5.95 -11.33
N PRO A 475 -30.51 7.18 -11.32
CA PRO A 475 -30.31 8.18 -12.38
C PRO A 475 -28.88 8.72 -12.59
N LEU A 476 -27.91 8.31 -11.78
CA LEU A 476 -26.55 8.87 -11.72
C LEU A 476 -25.44 7.81 -11.92
N LEU A 477 -25.80 6.54 -12.15
CA LEU A 477 -24.84 5.45 -12.29
C LEU A 477 -25.05 4.72 -13.62
N ASP A 478 -23.96 4.30 -14.26
CA ASP A 478 -24.02 3.36 -15.39
C ASP A 478 -24.48 2.00 -14.84
N SER A 479 -25.72 1.62 -15.18
CA SER A 479 -26.34 0.39 -14.71
C SER A 479 -25.60 -0.87 -15.15
N GLU A 480 -24.94 -0.87 -16.31
CA GLU A 480 -24.18 -2.02 -16.79
C GLU A 480 -22.83 -2.14 -16.08
N GLN A 481 -22.18 -1.01 -15.80
CA GLN A 481 -20.96 -1.00 -14.99
C GLN A 481 -21.23 -1.46 -13.56
N VAL A 482 -22.26 -0.91 -12.90
CA VAL A 482 -22.70 -1.32 -11.56
C VAL A 482 -23.01 -2.81 -11.51
N ARG A 483 -23.76 -3.32 -12.50
CA ARG A 483 -24.09 -4.74 -12.59
C ARG A 483 -22.83 -5.60 -12.73
N ARG A 484 -21.88 -5.19 -13.57
CA ARG A 484 -20.63 -5.91 -13.79
C ARG A 484 -19.78 -5.94 -12.52
N ASP A 485 -19.57 -4.80 -11.89
CA ASP A 485 -18.74 -4.69 -10.68
C ASP A 485 -19.36 -5.46 -9.50
N PHE A 486 -20.68 -5.37 -9.34
CA PHE A 486 -21.39 -6.16 -8.33
C PHE A 486 -21.22 -7.66 -8.57
N MET A 487 -21.43 -8.14 -9.80
CA MET A 487 -21.43 -9.57 -10.12
C MET A 487 -20.04 -10.20 -10.20
N GLN A 488 -19.05 -9.47 -10.68
CA GLN A 488 -17.71 -10.02 -10.94
C GLN A 488 -16.74 -9.82 -9.78
N ARG A 489 -17.03 -8.88 -8.88
CA ARG A 489 -16.13 -8.52 -7.78
C ARG A 489 -16.82 -8.61 -6.43
N TYR A 490 -17.77 -7.72 -6.17
CA TYR A 490 -18.30 -7.55 -4.83
C TYR A 490 -19.08 -8.76 -4.30
N ALA A 491 -20.07 -9.26 -5.03
CA ALA A 491 -20.91 -10.36 -4.55
C ALA A 491 -20.14 -11.68 -4.39
N PRO A 492 -19.25 -12.09 -5.33
CA PRO A 492 -18.40 -13.26 -5.13
C PRO A 492 -17.50 -13.16 -3.90
N GLU A 493 -16.77 -12.04 -3.74
CA GLU A 493 -15.91 -11.81 -2.57
C GLU A 493 -16.72 -11.86 -1.27
N ARG A 494 -17.91 -11.24 -1.27
CA ARG A 494 -18.78 -11.21 -0.09
C ARG A 494 -19.34 -12.59 0.26
N LEU A 495 -19.75 -13.39 -0.73
CA LEU A 495 -20.33 -14.72 -0.52
C LEU A 495 -19.28 -15.76 -0.09
N ASP A 496 -18.02 -15.63 -0.52
CA ASP A 496 -16.93 -16.52 -0.12
C ASP A 496 -16.64 -16.46 1.41
N LEU A 497 -16.85 -15.30 2.03
CA LEU A 497 -16.80 -15.17 3.50
C LEU A 497 -17.86 -16.03 4.19
N PHE A 498 -19.07 -16.12 3.63
CA PHE A 498 -20.15 -16.96 4.18
C PHE A 498 -19.95 -18.44 3.88
N ARG A 499 -19.32 -18.77 2.75
CA ARG A 499 -18.85 -20.12 2.45
C ARG A 499 -17.87 -20.60 3.51
N THR A 500 -16.86 -19.78 3.84
CA THR A 500 -15.89 -20.09 4.90
C THR A 500 -16.60 -20.24 6.26
N ARG A 501 -17.46 -19.28 6.61
CA ARG A 501 -18.24 -19.31 7.86
C ARG A 501 -19.12 -20.56 7.99
N LEU A 502 -19.70 -21.06 6.90
CA LEU A 502 -20.48 -22.30 6.89
C LEU A 502 -19.62 -23.49 7.31
N LEU A 503 -18.47 -23.64 6.66
CA LEU A 503 -17.57 -24.76 6.88
C LEU A 503 -17.02 -24.75 8.31
N ASP A 504 -16.62 -23.59 8.81
CA ASP A 504 -16.14 -23.43 10.19
C ASP A 504 -17.22 -23.81 11.22
N ARG A 505 -18.44 -23.32 11.04
CA ARG A 505 -19.55 -23.64 11.95
C ARG A 505 -19.98 -25.09 11.88
N ALA A 506 -19.96 -25.69 10.69
CA ALA A 506 -20.23 -27.12 10.52
C ALA A 506 -19.17 -27.97 11.24
N LEU A 507 -17.89 -27.60 11.11
CA LEU A 507 -16.78 -28.26 11.80
C LEU A 507 -16.94 -28.21 13.33
N VAL A 508 -17.25 -27.02 13.88
CA VAL A 508 -17.52 -26.86 15.32
C VAL A 508 -18.68 -27.74 15.76
N ASN A 509 -19.79 -27.75 15.00
CA ASN A 509 -20.96 -28.55 15.32
C ASN A 509 -20.68 -30.07 15.29
N ASP A 510 -19.94 -30.53 14.28
CA ASP A 510 -19.58 -31.94 14.12
C ASP A 510 -18.66 -32.42 15.24
N GLU A 511 -17.69 -31.60 15.64
CA GLU A 511 -16.77 -31.93 16.72
C GLU A 511 -17.48 -31.94 18.09
N LEU A 512 -18.39 -30.99 18.33
CA LEU A 512 -19.23 -31.00 19.54
C LEU A 512 -20.06 -32.28 19.63
N MET A 513 -20.70 -32.69 18.52
CA MET A 513 -21.47 -33.93 18.48
C MET A 513 -20.60 -35.17 18.67
N ARG A 514 -19.41 -35.22 18.06
CA ARG A 514 -18.46 -36.33 18.24
C ARG A 514 -18.01 -36.43 19.70
N GLN A 515 -17.67 -35.30 20.31
CA GLN A 515 -17.27 -35.24 21.72
C GLN A 515 -18.40 -35.71 22.64
N ALA A 516 -19.63 -35.23 22.40
CA ALA A 516 -20.80 -35.62 23.17
C ALA A 516 -21.06 -37.13 23.07
N LEU A 517 -21.04 -37.70 21.86
CA LEU A 517 -21.16 -39.15 21.66
C LEU A 517 -20.04 -39.94 22.36
N GLY A 518 -18.82 -39.40 22.37
CA GLY A 518 -17.66 -40.04 23.00
C GLY A 518 -17.69 -40.05 24.53
N ASP A 519 -18.31 -39.05 25.16
CA ASP A 519 -18.40 -38.92 26.62
C ASP A 519 -19.79 -39.21 27.20
N GLY A 520 -20.73 -39.66 26.37
CA GLY A 520 -22.12 -39.93 26.77
C GLY A 520 -22.91 -38.67 27.15
N GLY A 521 -22.51 -37.50 26.65
CA GLY A 521 -23.14 -36.20 26.93
C GLY A 521 -22.70 -35.59 28.26
N LYS A 522 -21.71 -36.15 28.96
CA LYS A 522 -21.29 -35.69 30.29
C LYS A 522 -20.91 -34.21 30.31
N ARG A 523 -20.07 -33.74 29.38
CA ARG A 523 -19.66 -32.34 29.30
C ARG A 523 -20.81 -31.39 28.97
N LEU A 524 -21.75 -31.83 28.13
CA LEU A 524 -22.94 -31.03 27.82
C LEU A 524 -23.82 -30.87 29.07
N ALA A 525 -23.95 -31.91 29.91
CA ALA A 525 -24.68 -31.84 31.16
C ALA A 525 -24.00 -30.89 32.16
N GLU A 526 -22.68 -30.98 32.32
CA GLU A 526 -21.89 -30.06 33.16
C GLU A 526 -22.01 -28.61 32.67
N ARG A 527 -22.00 -28.38 31.34
CA ARG A 527 -22.21 -27.06 30.76
C ARG A 527 -23.60 -26.53 31.08
N LEU A 528 -24.64 -27.34 30.88
CA LEU A 528 -26.02 -26.96 31.15
C LEU A 528 -26.25 -26.66 32.64
N GLU A 529 -25.67 -27.44 33.55
CA GLU A 529 -25.73 -27.20 35.00
C GLU A 529 -25.10 -25.85 35.38
N ARG A 530 -23.97 -25.49 34.76
CA ARG A 530 -23.32 -24.19 34.99
C ARG A 530 -24.19 -23.01 34.56
N GLU A 531 -24.94 -23.14 33.47
CA GLU A 531 -25.85 -22.07 32.97
C GLU A 531 -27.04 -21.84 33.91
N PHE A 532 -27.46 -22.84 34.69
CA PHE A 532 -28.53 -22.70 35.68
C PHE A 532 -28.08 -22.03 36.99
N MET A 533 -26.77 -21.97 37.25
CA MET A 533 -26.23 -21.37 38.46
C MET A 533 -26.14 -19.85 38.35
N LYS A 534 -26.42 -19.15 39.46
CA LYS A 534 -26.27 -17.69 39.51
C LYS A 534 -24.81 -17.30 39.32
N ASP A 535 -24.56 -16.40 38.37
CA ASP A 535 -23.25 -15.79 38.18
C ASP A 535 -22.86 -14.91 39.39
N SER A 536 -21.55 -14.72 39.60
CA SER A 536 -21.01 -13.92 40.70
C SER A 536 -20.42 -12.60 40.21
N LEU A 537 -20.61 -11.52 40.99
CA LEU A 537 -20.02 -10.21 40.65
C LEU A 537 -18.49 -10.25 40.53
N PRO A 538 -17.73 -10.94 41.42
CA PRO A 538 -16.27 -11.07 41.28
C PRO A 538 -15.86 -11.72 39.96
N ARG A 539 -16.52 -12.83 39.57
CA ARG A 539 -16.27 -13.49 38.27
C ARG A 539 -16.52 -12.55 37.10
N ARG A 540 -17.63 -11.80 37.10
CA ARG A 540 -17.92 -10.81 36.03
C ARG A 540 -16.87 -9.73 35.93
N GLN A 541 -16.39 -9.21 37.07
CA GLN A 541 -15.34 -8.19 37.08
C GLN A 541 -14.01 -8.74 36.54
N GLU A 542 -13.67 -9.99 36.86
CA GLU A 542 -12.49 -10.67 36.34
C GLU A 542 -12.61 -10.91 34.83
N LEU A 543 -13.71 -11.49 34.37
CA LEU A 543 -13.97 -11.71 32.94
C LEU A 543 -13.99 -10.40 32.15
N PHE A 544 -14.57 -9.33 32.70
CA PHE A 544 -14.52 -8.01 32.08
C PHE A 544 -13.07 -7.54 31.89
N ARG A 545 -12.18 -7.71 32.88
CA ARG A 545 -10.76 -7.31 32.75
C ARG A 545 -9.99 -8.18 31.74
N LEU A 546 -10.36 -9.45 31.61
CA LEU A 546 -9.69 -10.44 30.76
C LEU A 546 -10.36 -10.65 29.40
N ARG A 547 -11.38 -9.84 29.08
CA ARG A 547 -12.13 -9.96 27.83
C ARG A 547 -11.22 -9.77 26.62
N SER A 548 -11.42 -10.59 25.61
CA SER A 548 -10.64 -10.55 24.36
C SER A 548 -11.23 -9.58 23.33
N TYR A 549 -12.42 -9.03 23.60
CA TYR A 549 -13.18 -8.21 22.67
C TYR A 549 -13.94 -7.12 23.44
N ASP A 550 -14.06 -5.93 22.84
CA ASP A 550 -14.94 -4.87 23.31
C ASP A 550 -15.73 -4.31 22.14
N ARG A 551 -17.05 -4.15 22.28
CA ARG A 551 -17.93 -3.63 21.23
C ARG A 551 -18.42 -2.24 21.59
N THR A 552 -18.11 -1.27 20.72
CA THR A 552 -18.80 0.02 20.64
C THR A 552 -19.72 -0.01 19.42
N VAL A 553 -20.97 0.42 19.57
CA VAL A 553 -21.93 0.49 18.46
C VAL A 553 -21.80 1.81 17.72
N HIS A 554 -21.73 1.72 16.39
CA HIS A 554 -21.88 2.86 15.50
C HIS A 554 -23.21 2.77 14.73
N PRO A 555 -23.89 3.90 14.49
CA PRO A 555 -25.17 3.93 13.78
C PRO A 555 -25.07 3.54 12.30
N THR A 556 -23.85 3.48 11.76
CA THR A 556 -23.55 3.09 10.38
C THR A 556 -22.48 2.01 10.39
N GLN A 557 -22.73 0.92 9.67
CA GLN A 557 -21.81 -0.20 9.53
C GLN A 557 -21.20 -0.23 8.12
N MET A 558 -20.11 -0.96 7.93
CA MET A 558 -19.55 -1.21 6.60
C MET A 558 -20.41 -2.18 5.78
N TYR A 559 -21.09 -3.11 6.47
CA TYR A 559 -21.93 -4.14 5.88
C TYR A 559 -23.34 -4.09 6.46
N SER A 560 -24.32 -4.58 5.70
CA SER A 560 -25.72 -4.59 6.06
C SER A 560 -26.02 -5.72 7.03
N LEU A 561 -26.62 -5.33 8.16
CA LEU A 561 -27.20 -6.26 9.11
C LEU A 561 -28.24 -7.19 8.47
N GLN A 562 -29.02 -6.70 7.50
CA GLN A 562 -30.07 -7.51 6.86
C GLN A 562 -29.49 -8.57 5.93
N ALA A 563 -28.37 -8.27 5.25
CA ALA A 563 -27.65 -9.25 4.45
C ALA A 563 -27.04 -10.34 5.35
N GLU A 564 -26.40 -9.94 6.46
CA GLU A 564 -25.86 -10.88 7.46
C GLU A 564 -26.94 -11.83 8.01
N LEU A 565 -28.11 -11.31 8.41
CA LEU A 565 -29.22 -12.13 8.94
C LEU A 565 -29.76 -13.12 7.89
N ALA A 566 -29.96 -12.66 6.65
CA ALA A 566 -30.49 -13.51 5.58
C ALA A 566 -29.52 -14.66 5.25
N LEU A 567 -28.23 -14.37 5.16
CA LEU A 567 -27.19 -15.36 4.88
C LEU A 567 -26.98 -16.30 6.07
N ASP A 568 -27.00 -15.81 7.31
CA ASP A 568 -26.92 -16.63 8.53
C ASP A 568 -28.06 -17.66 8.62
N ALA A 569 -29.28 -17.28 8.23
CA ALA A 569 -30.42 -18.19 8.14
C ALA A 569 -30.22 -19.29 7.09
N ILE A 570 -29.63 -18.96 5.93
CA ILE A 570 -29.25 -19.94 4.90
C ILE A 570 -28.23 -20.92 5.47
N LEU A 571 -27.19 -20.43 6.16
CA LEU A 571 -26.16 -21.30 6.73
C LEU A 571 -26.74 -22.27 7.76
N LYS A 572 -27.62 -21.78 8.66
CA LYS A 572 -28.32 -22.62 9.65
C LYS A 572 -29.12 -23.75 8.99
N ALA A 573 -29.87 -23.44 7.92
CA ALA A 573 -30.63 -24.45 7.18
C ALA A 573 -29.71 -25.52 6.56
N LEU A 574 -28.59 -25.11 5.96
CA LEU A 574 -27.62 -26.04 5.38
C LEU A 574 -26.97 -26.95 6.43
N ILE A 575 -26.53 -26.39 7.57
CA ILE A 575 -25.93 -27.18 8.68
C ILE A 575 -26.94 -28.20 9.21
N ALA A 576 -28.22 -27.82 9.32
CA ALA A 576 -29.30 -28.69 9.75
C ALA A 576 -29.75 -29.74 8.70
N GLY A 577 -29.15 -29.74 7.50
CA GLY A 577 -29.56 -30.63 6.41
C GLY A 577 -30.94 -30.30 5.82
N GLN A 578 -31.43 -29.08 6.04
CA GLN A 578 -32.73 -28.60 5.57
C GLN A 578 -32.62 -27.93 4.19
N ARG A 579 -33.71 -27.94 3.42
CA ARG A 579 -33.78 -27.22 2.14
C ARG A 579 -33.87 -25.72 2.39
N VAL A 580 -32.98 -24.94 1.75
CA VAL A 580 -33.02 -23.48 1.80
C VAL A 580 -34.27 -22.95 1.08
N ALA A 581 -35.09 -22.18 1.81
CA ALA A 581 -36.31 -21.60 1.29
C ALA A 581 -36.02 -20.60 0.14
N PRO A 582 -36.77 -20.60 -0.97
CA PRO A 582 -36.58 -19.64 -2.06
C PRO A 582 -36.68 -18.17 -1.64
N THR A 583 -37.50 -17.87 -0.64
CA THR A 583 -37.68 -16.52 -0.07
C THR A 583 -36.40 -15.99 0.56
N LEU A 584 -35.61 -16.85 1.22
CA LEU A 584 -34.33 -16.45 1.81
C LEU A 584 -33.28 -16.11 0.74
N ILE A 585 -33.28 -16.84 -0.37
CA ILE A 585 -32.40 -16.58 -1.52
C ILE A 585 -32.74 -15.24 -2.17
N GLU A 586 -34.03 -14.96 -2.32
CA GLU A 586 -34.49 -13.66 -2.83
C GLU A 586 -34.12 -12.52 -1.89
N GLN A 587 -34.32 -12.70 -0.58
CA GLN A 587 -33.94 -11.71 0.41
C GLN A 587 -32.43 -11.45 0.42
N ALA A 588 -31.60 -12.50 0.43
CA ALA A 588 -30.14 -12.37 0.40
C ALA A 588 -29.66 -11.61 -0.86
N ALA A 589 -30.22 -11.93 -2.03
CA ALA A 589 -29.89 -11.23 -3.28
C ALA A 589 -30.24 -9.73 -3.24
N GLN A 590 -31.41 -9.38 -2.69
CA GLN A 590 -31.83 -7.99 -2.57
C GLN A 590 -30.99 -7.21 -1.55
N GLU A 591 -30.74 -7.80 -0.38
CA GLU A 591 -30.00 -7.12 0.68
C GLU A 591 -28.51 -6.96 0.36
N LEU A 592 -27.88 -7.92 -0.34
CA LEU A 592 -26.51 -7.78 -0.85
C LEU A 592 -26.38 -6.64 -1.87
N LEU A 593 -27.36 -6.50 -2.76
CA LEU A 593 -27.35 -5.41 -3.74
C LEU A 593 -27.55 -4.05 -3.08
N LYS A 594 -28.45 -3.96 -2.09
CA LYS A 594 -28.59 -2.74 -1.28
C LYS A 594 -27.32 -2.44 -0.48
N GLU A 595 -26.62 -3.46 0.02
CA GLU A 595 -25.34 -3.32 0.74
C GLU A 595 -24.29 -2.70 -0.18
N TYR A 596 -24.13 -3.24 -1.39
CA TYR A 596 -23.24 -2.70 -2.43
C TYR A 596 -23.53 -1.23 -2.76
N LEU A 597 -24.81 -0.86 -2.82
CA LEU A 597 -25.26 0.50 -3.10
C LEU A 597 -25.27 1.41 -1.87
N GLY A 598 -24.93 0.90 -0.68
CA GLY A 598 -24.95 1.65 0.58
C GLY A 598 -26.35 2.03 1.08
N LEU A 599 -27.40 1.34 0.64
CA LEU A 599 -28.80 1.69 0.90
C LEU A 599 -29.36 1.10 2.21
N ASN A 600 -28.70 0.12 2.82
CA ASN A 600 -29.17 -0.62 4.00
C ASN A 600 -28.07 -0.89 5.03
N VAL A 601 -27.08 0.00 5.10
CA VAL A 601 -25.92 -0.09 6.02
C VAL A 601 -26.09 0.70 7.32
N SER A 602 -27.15 1.53 7.41
CA SER A 602 -27.55 2.20 8.65
C SER A 602 -28.33 1.25 9.56
N VAL A 603 -28.02 1.26 10.85
CA VAL A 603 -28.70 0.45 11.86
C VAL A 603 -29.62 1.35 12.70
N SER A 604 -30.90 0.99 12.79
CA SER A 604 -31.84 1.67 13.70
C SER A 604 -31.72 1.16 15.13
N SER A 605 -32.17 1.97 16.10
CA SER A 605 -32.18 1.59 17.53
C SER A 605 -32.89 0.27 17.84
N ARG A 606 -33.87 -0.15 17.02
CA ARG A 606 -34.57 -1.44 17.17
C ARG A 606 -33.73 -2.62 16.68
N GLN A 607 -32.89 -2.39 15.69
CA GLN A 607 -32.03 -3.39 15.04
C GLN A 607 -30.73 -3.66 15.82
N GLU A 608 -30.36 -2.78 16.76
CA GLU A 608 -29.21 -3.01 17.66
C GLU A 608 -29.30 -4.33 18.43
N ALA A 609 -30.52 -4.81 18.73
CA ALA A 609 -30.70 -6.11 19.36
C ALA A 609 -30.23 -7.25 18.44
N ASP A 610 -30.62 -7.23 17.17
CA ASP A 610 -30.22 -8.26 16.19
C ASP A 610 -28.70 -8.21 15.91
N GLU A 611 -28.13 -7.01 15.86
CA GLU A 611 -26.68 -6.80 15.74
C GLU A 611 -25.93 -7.46 16.91
N ILE A 612 -26.36 -7.18 18.15
CA ILE A 612 -25.77 -7.80 19.34
C ILE A 612 -25.87 -9.32 19.29
N LEU A 613 -26.99 -9.88 18.81
CA LEU A 613 -27.15 -11.32 18.70
C LEU A 613 -26.21 -11.94 17.67
N LEU A 614 -25.94 -11.25 16.56
CA LEU A 614 -24.93 -11.68 15.59
C LEU A 614 -23.52 -11.65 16.17
N ASP A 615 -23.16 -10.57 16.87
CA ASP A 615 -21.87 -10.44 17.56
C ASP A 615 -21.70 -11.56 18.60
N LEU A 616 -22.73 -11.81 19.40
CA LEU A 616 -22.75 -12.88 20.39
C LEU A 616 -22.64 -14.26 19.74
N ALA A 617 -23.31 -14.50 18.62
CA ALA A 617 -23.20 -15.75 17.87
C ALA A 617 -21.77 -15.98 17.33
N ALA A 618 -21.13 -14.94 16.79
CA ALA A 618 -19.76 -15.02 16.31
C ALA A 618 -18.76 -15.27 17.44
N LEU A 619 -18.86 -14.53 18.56
CA LEU A 619 -18.00 -14.72 19.73
C LEU A 619 -18.13 -16.13 20.32
N THR A 620 -19.36 -16.64 20.41
CA THR A 620 -19.61 -17.99 20.92
C THR A 620 -19.06 -19.07 20.00
N ALA A 621 -19.18 -18.90 18.68
CA ALA A 621 -18.56 -19.83 17.74
C ALA A 621 -17.03 -19.85 17.92
N GLY A 622 -16.40 -18.69 18.13
CA GLY A 622 -14.99 -18.57 18.45
C GLY A 622 -14.59 -19.23 19.78
N GLU A 623 -15.39 -19.05 20.83
CA GLU A 623 -15.22 -19.73 22.12
C GLU A 623 -15.28 -21.26 21.95
N GLN A 624 -16.31 -21.76 21.27
CA GLN A 624 -16.48 -23.20 21.02
C GLN A 624 -15.32 -23.77 20.21
N TYR A 625 -14.91 -23.07 19.15
CA TYR A 625 -13.75 -23.48 18.37
C TYR A 625 -12.49 -23.55 19.23
N THR A 626 -12.28 -22.55 20.09
CA THR A 626 -11.10 -22.51 20.96
C THR A 626 -11.14 -23.63 22.02
N GLU A 627 -12.30 -23.92 22.60
CA GLU A 627 -12.53 -25.01 23.56
C GLU A 627 -12.27 -26.39 22.94
N LEU A 628 -12.61 -26.57 21.66
CA LEU A 628 -12.46 -27.85 20.94
C LEU A 628 -11.03 -28.09 20.44
N PHE A 629 -10.39 -27.05 19.93
CA PHE A 629 -9.14 -27.19 19.18
C PHE A 629 -7.92 -26.64 19.91
N THR A 630 -8.04 -26.13 21.14
CA THR A 630 -6.89 -25.62 21.92
C THR A 630 -6.93 -26.08 23.37
N ASP A 631 -5.82 -25.88 24.08
CA ASP A 631 -5.75 -26.07 25.54
C ASP A 631 -6.16 -24.82 26.34
N THR A 632 -6.57 -23.75 25.66
CA THR A 632 -6.91 -22.47 26.30
C THR A 632 -8.41 -22.26 26.29
N THR A 633 -9.04 -22.06 27.43
CA THR A 633 -10.47 -21.68 27.46
C THR A 633 -10.61 -20.16 27.31
N LEU A 634 -11.32 -19.73 26.27
CA LEU A 634 -11.70 -18.35 26.05
C LEU A 634 -13.20 -18.16 26.24
N THR A 635 -13.62 -17.80 27.46
CA THR A 635 -15.03 -17.51 27.73
C THR A 635 -15.45 -16.21 27.04
N SER A 636 -16.55 -16.26 26.28
CA SER A 636 -17.15 -15.08 25.69
C SER A 636 -17.63 -14.13 26.78
N PHE A 637 -17.21 -12.88 26.72
CA PHE A 637 -17.75 -11.81 27.53
C PHE A 637 -18.13 -10.66 26.61
N LEU A 638 -19.43 -10.47 26.40
CA LEU A 638 -19.91 -9.34 25.62
C LEU A 638 -19.92 -8.09 26.51
N SER A 639 -18.96 -7.20 26.31
CA SER A 639 -19.05 -5.82 26.80
C SER A 639 -19.62 -4.93 25.69
N PHE A 640 -20.70 -4.23 26.02
CA PHE A 640 -21.44 -3.40 25.07
C PHE A 640 -21.46 -1.97 25.56
N TRP A 641 -20.84 -1.08 24.80
CA TRP A 641 -20.86 0.36 25.05
C TRP A 641 -21.80 1.02 24.04
N SER A 642 -22.99 1.39 24.47
CA SER A 642 -23.82 2.33 23.72
C SER A 642 -23.28 3.73 23.95
N ASP A 643 -23.21 4.55 22.89
CA ASP A 643 -22.99 5.99 23.01
C ASP A 643 -24.09 6.59 23.92
N TRP A 644 -23.73 6.83 25.17
CA TRP A 644 -24.59 7.43 26.20
C TRP A 644 -24.40 8.95 26.16
N ASP A 645 -24.42 9.52 24.96
CA ASP A 645 -24.07 10.92 24.69
C ASP A 645 -25.17 11.93 25.08
N GLY A 646 -26.23 11.48 25.77
CA GLY A 646 -27.34 12.31 26.22
C GLY A 646 -28.39 12.61 25.15
N SER A 647 -28.32 11.99 23.96
CA SER A 647 -29.39 12.06 22.97
C SER A 647 -30.63 11.26 23.41
N ASN A 648 -31.84 11.79 23.14
CA ASN A 648 -33.13 11.20 23.49
C ASN A 648 -33.36 9.87 22.74
N ARG A 649 -32.79 8.78 23.21
CA ARG A 649 -33.11 7.42 22.73
C ARG A 649 -34.48 6.97 23.24
N PRO A 650 -35.19 6.09 22.50
CA PRO A 650 -36.50 5.60 22.92
C PRO A 650 -36.44 4.94 24.30
N SER A 651 -37.37 5.27 25.20
CA SER A 651 -37.50 4.58 26.49
C SER A 651 -37.67 3.09 26.27
N GLY A 652 -36.84 2.26 26.93
CA GLY A 652 -36.92 0.80 26.84
C GLY A 652 -35.88 0.12 25.94
N GLN A 653 -35.04 0.86 25.22
CA GLN A 653 -34.00 0.26 24.37
C GLN A 653 -33.06 -0.66 25.15
N GLY A 654 -32.50 -0.21 26.28
CA GLY A 654 -31.63 -1.06 27.12
C GLY A 654 -32.33 -2.34 27.61
N HIS A 655 -33.63 -2.27 27.89
CA HIS A 655 -34.43 -3.45 28.24
C HIS A 655 -34.58 -4.40 27.06
N GLN A 656 -34.80 -3.89 25.85
CA GLN A 656 -34.89 -4.70 24.64
C GLN A 656 -33.56 -5.42 24.35
N LEU A 657 -32.42 -4.73 24.48
CA LEU A 657 -31.10 -5.34 24.30
C LEU A 657 -30.85 -6.47 25.32
N ALA A 658 -31.11 -6.19 26.60
CA ALA A 658 -30.97 -7.19 27.65
C ALA A 658 -31.93 -8.37 27.45
N ALA A 659 -33.19 -8.11 27.11
CA ALA A 659 -34.20 -9.15 26.86
C ALA A 659 -33.82 -10.03 25.67
N ALA A 660 -33.33 -9.46 24.57
CA ALA A 660 -32.91 -10.22 23.40
C ALA A 660 -31.79 -11.21 23.75
N VAL A 661 -30.75 -10.76 24.47
CA VAL A 661 -29.64 -11.60 24.91
C VAL A 661 -30.11 -12.70 25.88
N VAL A 662 -31.01 -12.37 26.82
CA VAL A 662 -31.58 -13.35 27.75
C VAL A 662 -32.36 -14.43 26.99
N MET A 663 -33.22 -14.03 26.04
CA MET A 663 -33.99 -14.98 25.23
C MET A 663 -33.09 -15.87 24.38
N GLU A 664 -32.02 -15.31 23.81
CA GLU A 664 -31.04 -16.11 23.08
C GLU A 664 -30.31 -17.11 23.98
N ASN A 665 -29.99 -16.73 25.23
CA ASN A 665 -29.41 -17.68 26.18
C ASN A 665 -30.36 -18.86 26.47
N VAL A 666 -31.65 -18.58 26.60
CA VAL A 666 -32.68 -19.63 26.78
C VAL A 666 -32.71 -20.58 25.57
N ARG A 667 -32.70 -20.07 24.35
CA ARG A 667 -32.65 -20.91 23.13
C ARG A 667 -31.38 -21.77 23.08
N ARG A 668 -30.25 -21.24 23.53
CA ARG A 668 -29.00 -22.01 23.58
C ARG A 668 -29.04 -23.14 24.60
N MET A 669 -29.59 -22.90 25.79
CA MET A 669 -29.82 -23.97 26.77
C MET A 669 -30.76 -25.04 26.22
N ALA A 670 -31.80 -24.64 25.48
CA ALA A 670 -32.69 -25.58 24.79
C ALA A 670 -31.95 -26.46 23.78
N ASN A 671 -31.07 -25.87 22.97
CA ASN A 671 -30.23 -26.60 22.01
C ASN A 671 -29.27 -27.59 22.69
N ILE A 672 -28.63 -27.20 23.80
CA ILE A 672 -27.76 -28.09 24.58
C ILE A 672 -28.56 -29.29 25.10
N LEU A 673 -29.75 -29.05 25.64
CA LEU A 673 -30.64 -30.11 26.12
C LEU A 673 -31.12 -31.02 24.98
N GLY A 674 -31.39 -30.45 23.80
CA GLY A 674 -31.72 -31.21 22.60
C GLY A 674 -30.58 -32.16 22.18
N MET A 675 -29.34 -31.67 22.13
CA MET A 675 -28.16 -32.50 21.85
C MET A 675 -27.95 -33.59 22.91
N LEU A 676 -28.11 -33.24 24.19
CA LEU A 676 -28.05 -34.21 25.30
C LEU A 676 -29.04 -35.36 25.12
N ARG A 677 -30.29 -35.07 24.72
CA ARG A 677 -31.30 -36.10 24.47
C ARG A 677 -30.99 -36.99 23.27
N GLN A 678 -30.28 -36.47 22.27
CA GLN A 678 -29.85 -37.28 21.13
C GLN A 678 -28.75 -38.29 21.52
N VAL A 679 -27.87 -37.91 22.44
CA VAL A 679 -26.72 -38.70 22.87
C VAL A 679 -27.04 -39.61 24.06
N ALA A 680 -27.92 -39.17 24.96
CA ALA A 680 -28.38 -39.89 26.14
C ALA A 680 -29.93 -39.90 26.16
N PRO A 681 -30.56 -40.81 25.40
CA PRO A 681 -32.02 -40.86 25.26
C PRO A 681 -32.78 -41.12 26.57
N ASP A 682 -32.10 -41.70 27.57
CA ASP A 682 -32.65 -42.06 28.88
C ASP A 682 -32.81 -40.84 29.83
N ILE A 683 -32.34 -39.65 29.43
CA ILE A 683 -32.52 -38.42 30.20
C ILE A 683 -34.01 -38.07 30.28
N THR A 684 -34.54 -38.04 31.50
CA THR A 684 -35.95 -37.73 31.75
C THR A 684 -36.13 -36.21 31.83
N VAL A 685 -36.96 -35.66 30.93
CA VAL A 685 -37.32 -34.23 30.94
C VAL A 685 -38.82 -34.12 31.16
N SER A 686 -39.25 -33.17 31.99
CA SER A 686 -40.67 -32.91 32.22
C SER A 686 -41.40 -32.67 30.88
N PRO A 687 -42.57 -33.31 30.64
CA PRO A 687 -43.35 -33.09 29.42
C PRO A 687 -43.72 -31.62 29.18
N ASP A 688 -43.99 -30.87 30.24
CA ASP A 688 -44.32 -29.44 30.15
C ASP A 688 -43.12 -28.62 29.68
N LEU A 689 -41.92 -28.95 30.20
CA LEU A 689 -40.68 -28.31 29.79
C LEU A 689 -40.33 -28.65 28.33
N LEU A 690 -40.55 -29.90 27.92
CA LEU A 690 -40.39 -30.31 26.51
C LEU A 690 -41.30 -29.52 25.57
N SER A 691 -42.58 -29.36 25.94
CA SER A 691 -43.53 -28.59 25.13
C SER A 691 -43.15 -27.11 25.01
N GLU A 692 -42.55 -26.52 26.05
CA GLU A 692 -42.07 -25.14 25.99
C GLU A 692 -40.75 -25.01 25.21
N LEU A 693 -39.89 -26.02 25.27
CA LEU A 693 -38.65 -26.05 24.48
C LEU A 693 -38.91 -26.23 22.98
N ASP A 694 -39.90 -27.04 22.59
CA ASP A 694 -40.29 -27.23 21.19
C ASP A 694 -40.96 -25.98 20.58
N ARG A 695 -41.38 -25.01 21.42
CA ARG A 695 -41.98 -23.73 20.99
C ARG A 695 -40.94 -22.62 20.73
N LEU A 696 -39.73 -22.77 21.29
CA LEU A 696 -38.64 -21.78 21.23
C LEU A 696 -37.81 -21.90 19.95
#